data_AF-A0AAX3VBQ5-F1
#
_entry.id   AF-A0AAX3VBQ5-F1
#
_cell.length_a   1.000
_cell.length_b   1.000
_cell.length_c   1.000
_cell.angle_alpha   90.00
_cell.angle_beta   90.00
_cell.angle_gamma   90.00
#
_symmetry.space_group_name_H-M   'P 1'
#
loop_
_entity.id
_entity.type
_entity.pdbx_description
1 polymer ?
#
loop_
_entity_poly.entity_id
_entity_poly.type
_entity_poly.pdbx_seq_one_letter_code
_entity_poly.pdbx_strand_id
1 'polypeptide(L)'
;MTLSISQIRSWNLDALDNYAGSLGRGHDVFDSNVDIAHRIMDTATSDWSGSAATAAWDSATQQHAFGRDAVAIVGDAGRCVAAQSANLRYTRETLVSRVDDASADGFTVSDDGSVTATPASLASTDPRGVEARLEYHSWRIGTALTDVDETDASAARILTEITAAGTSLIDRKADFGIPDAASTTPSHHVRFDGQGAHDSDILAQSPGATPESEAAKQRLIAATTFTPEQQAQLAAGGPVVVDPEQLAYLREFYADTNLDELKNIGAGAEGFRTVNFPDANVPADARIPSALASGMFTVSNPNVTDGNGNAGSLDNLPPDVRRIFSDPAYSSQLQPGGYSTTVNVNHFDDSNALTDILRNADPATQSGSALSSALLDRSADLAPLQSQTSSSAPMRLVFDDDGQPVSNDELDSSLTKALDVATRDIPSNADFLTTPAHQDDVVNLFTREWNDDGRAVSGLTDWIGPDATNSNPAVAERAGASALALAHNLADNKGAYLDIAGLDNRSIGEVNPALTQSIGSAVTPYIGNLVGLEPDQTGTLGFENLDAYDDRFANAKSVIAIIDSDPHAAASFNANMLGAAGQLQGTFVETSMSGDIAAGSSQYAIYAGRVQALMDGALEEEAFNRTGHAAAAQQDIISRRGKTYDELGWLISGGAAMIPGFGPPTSVAVSMLGVELKDHVLGSPVEVPPAQLNFTDQSSASTTLLDYRLVQALDNAYGRKDFEQLNGFRVNGDPSESLGPVDLETLGLNGKFDSTLQDYLTFRGFNRDTFMTNMRDGLDDVG
;
A
#
# COMPACT_ATOMS: atom_id res chain seq x y z
N MET A 1 -22.05 17.74 -20.02
CA MET A 1 -21.64 18.54 -18.84
C MET A 1 -20.50 19.41 -19.32
N THR A 2 -20.55 20.71 -19.04
CA THR A 2 -19.46 21.65 -19.37
C THR A 2 -18.36 21.48 -18.32
N LEU A 3 -17.10 21.31 -18.74
CA LEU A 3 -15.97 21.12 -17.83
C LEU A 3 -15.63 22.43 -17.11
N SER A 4 -15.27 22.36 -15.83
CA SER A 4 -14.84 23.54 -15.08
C SER A 4 -13.36 23.87 -15.31
N ILE A 5 -12.97 25.13 -15.12
CA ILE A 5 -11.59 25.59 -15.33
C ILE A 5 -10.62 24.87 -14.38
N SER A 6 -11.02 24.63 -13.13
CA SER A 6 -10.24 23.86 -12.15
C SER A 6 -10.04 22.40 -12.56
N GLN A 7 -11.07 21.76 -13.13
CA GLN A 7 -10.98 20.41 -13.69
C GLN A 7 -10.03 20.33 -14.89
N ILE A 8 -10.09 21.31 -15.80
CA ILE A 8 -9.19 21.36 -16.97
C ILE A 8 -7.73 21.62 -16.53
N ARG A 9 -7.53 22.39 -15.46
CA ARG A 9 -6.20 22.64 -14.88
C ARG A 9 -5.60 21.40 -14.23
N SER A 10 -6.40 20.49 -13.67
CA SER A 10 -5.93 19.27 -13.01
C SER A 10 -5.64 18.10 -13.95
N TRP A 11 -5.88 18.26 -15.26
CA TRP A 11 -5.59 17.21 -16.25
C TRP A 11 -4.11 16.82 -16.30
N ASN A 12 -3.87 15.52 -16.17
CA ASN A 12 -2.55 14.89 -16.31
C ASN A 12 -2.35 14.38 -17.74
N LEU A 13 -1.91 15.26 -18.65
CA LEU A 13 -1.67 14.91 -20.05
C LEU A 13 -0.38 14.11 -20.26
N ASP A 14 0.54 14.12 -19.29
CA ASP A 14 1.75 13.30 -19.34
C ASP A 14 1.43 11.81 -19.15
N ALA A 15 0.37 11.49 -18.40
CA ALA A 15 -0.17 10.12 -18.34
C ALA A 15 -0.67 9.64 -19.71
N LEU A 16 -1.31 10.51 -20.51
CA LEU A 16 -1.75 10.18 -21.87
C LEU A 16 -0.57 9.98 -22.83
N ASP A 17 0.48 10.81 -22.72
CA ASP A 17 1.70 10.64 -23.52
C ASP A 17 2.45 9.35 -23.15
N ASN A 18 2.53 9.02 -21.86
CA ASN A 18 3.11 7.77 -21.38
C ASN A 18 2.32 6.55 -21.86
N TYR A 19 0.98 6.64 -21.89
CA TYR A 19 0.10 5.61 -22.42
C TYR A 19 0.24 5.45 -23.95
N ALA A 20 0.34 6.55 -24.71
CA ALA A 20 0.66 6.48 -26.13
C ALA A 20 2.04 5.85 -26.38
N GLY A 21 3.02 6.16 -25.53
CA GLY A 21 4.35 5.57 -25.56
C GLY A 21 4.38 4.07 -25.24
N SER A 22 3.53 3.60 -24.32
CA SER A 22 3.41 2.17 -24.01
C SER A 22 2.73 1.41 -25.14
N LEU A 23 1.71 2.00 -25.78
CA LEU A 23 1.09 1.45 -27.00
C LEU A 23 2.09 1.34 -28.15
N GLY A 24 2.95 2.35 -28.35
CA GLY A 24 4.01 2.31 -29.36
C GLY A 24 5.05 1.21 -29.11
N ARG A 25 5.51 1.03 -27.87
CA ARG A 25 6.42 -0.07 -27.53
C ARG A 25 5.76 -1.45 -27.68
N GLY A 26 4.50 -1.56 -27.26
CA GLY A 26 3.71 -2.79 -27.43
C GLY A 26 3.50 -3.15 -28.91
N HIS A 27 3.22 -2.15 -29.75
CA HIS A 27 3.15 -2.29 -31.20
C HIS A 27 4.44 -2.89 -31.78
N ASP A 28 5.60 -2.32 -31.46
CA ASP A 28 6.88 -2.75 -32.05
C ASP A 28 7.25 -4.19 -31.65
N VAL A 29 6.97 -4.56 -30.39
CA VAL A 29 7.17 -5.93 -29.89
C VAL A 29 6.22 -6.90 -30.57
N PHE A 30 4.94 -6.54 -30.68
CA PHE A 30 3.92 -7.40 -31.27
C PHE A 30 4.13 -7.59 -32.78
N ASP A 31 4.49 -6.53 -33.53
CA ASP A 31 4.83 -6.60 -34.96
C ASP A 31 6.02 -7.54 -35.21
N SER A 32 7.08 -7.40 -34.40
CA SER A 32 8.24 -8.29 -34.47
C SER A 32 7.85 -9.74 -34.21
N ASN A 33 6.99 -10.02 -33.22
CA ASN A 33 6.59 -11.37 -32.87
C ASN A 33 5.69 -12.02 -33.93
N VAL A 34 4.75 -11.26 -34.49
CA VAL A 34 3.90 -11.70 -35.61
C VAL A 34 4.77 -12.11 -36.80
N ASP A 35 5.76 -11.29 -37.17
CA ASP A 35 6.67 -11.59 -38.28
C ASP A 35 7.63 -12.78 -37.98
N ILE A 36 8.09 -12.92 -36.73
CA ILE A 36 8.94 -14.05 -36.31
C ILE A 36 8.17 -15.37 -36.39
N ALA A 37 6.94 -15.43 -35.86
CA ALA A 37 6.13 -16.64 -35.87
C ALA A 37 5.89 -17.16 -37.29
N HIS A 38 5.57 -16.25 -38.22
CA HIS A 38 5.41 -16.60 -39.64
C HIS A 38 6.72 -17.08 -40.28
N ARG A 39 7.85 -16.43 -39.96
CA ARG A 39 9.18 -16.82 -40.48
C ARG A 39 9.64 -18.19 -39.98
N ILE A 40 9.30 -18.55 -38.74
CA ILE A 40 9.56 -19.89 -38.18
C ILE A 40 8.80 -20.94 -38.98
N MET A 41 7.53 -20.69 -39.30
CA MET A 41 6.73 -21.59 -40.12
C MET A 41 7.21 -21.70 -41.56
N ASP A 42 7.73 -20.61 -42.14
CA ASP A 42 8.33 -20.60 -43.49
C ASP A 42 9.58 -21.48 -43.52
N THR A 43 10.41 -21.35 -42.48
CA THR A 43 11.59 -22.20 -42.30
C THR A 43 11.22 -23.66 -42.03
N ALA A 44 10.19 -23.93 -41.23
CA ALA A 44 9.76 -25.29 -40.92
C ALA A 44 9.19 -26.01 -42.16
N THR A 45 8.44 -25.29 -42.99
CA THR A 45 7.78 -25.83 -44.20
C THR A 45 8.73 -25.97 -45.41
N SER A 46 9.96 -25.44 -45.34
CA SER A 46 10.98 -25.73 -46.36
C SER A 46 11.45 -27.19 -46.32
N ASP A 47 11.42 -27.80 -45.13
CA ASP A 47 11.87 -29.19 -44.89
C ASP A 47 10.70 -30.15 -44.57
N TRP A 48 9.53 -29.61 -44.22
CA TRP A 48 8.30 -30.37 -43.93
C TRP A 48 7.29 -30.25 -45.07
N SER A 49 6.86 -31.39 -45.66
CA SER A 49 5.91 -31.42 -46.78
C SER A 49 4.73 -32.40 -46.57
N GLY A 50 3.64 -32.19 -47.32
CA GLY A 50 2.40 -32.97 -47.22
C GLY A 50 1.21 -32.14 -46.75
N SER A 51 0.01 -32.74 -46.68
CA SER A 51 -1.23 -32.04 -46.35
C SER A 51 -1.22 -31.37 -44.96
N ALA A 52 -0.50 -31.96 -44.00
CA ALA A 52 -0.32 -31.38 -42.67
C ALA A 52 0.57 -30.12 -42.69
N ALA A 53 1.64 -30.13 -43.51
CA ALA A 53 2.49 -28.96 -43.69
C ALA A 53 1.74 -27.82 -44.39
N THR A 54 0.92 -28.14 -45.41
CA THR A 54 0.05 -27.16 -46.08
C THR A 54 -0.99 -26.57 -45.11
N ALA A 55 -1.65 -27.39 -44.29
CA ALA A 55 -2.62 -26.89 -43.31
C ALA A 55 -1.98 -26.02 -42.23
N ALA A 56 -0.78 -26.38 -41.76
CA ALA A 56 -0.03 -25.58 -40.79
C ALA A 56 0.45 -24.24 -41.39
N TRP A 57 0.90 -24.25 -42.66
CA TRP A 57 1.25 -23.04 -43.40
C TRP A 57 0.05 -22.11 -43.61
N ASP A 58 -1.08 -22.66 -44.05
CA ASP A 58 -2.32 -21.90 -44.26
C ASP A 58 -2.83 -21.30 -42.94
N SER A 59 -2.71 -22.04 -41.83
CA SER A 59 -3.06 -21.55 -40.49
C SER A 59 -2.11 -20.44 -40.02
N ALA A 60 -0.79 -20.61 -40.19
CA ALA A 60 0.20 -19.60 -39.84
C ALA A 60 0.04 -18.31 -40.66
N THR A 61 -0.31 -18.44 -41.95
CA THR A 61 -0.60 -17.30 -42.84
C THR A 61 -1.86 -16.54 -42.39
N GLN A 62 -2.91 -17.26 -41.98
CA GLN A 62 -4.14 -16.63 -41.47
C GLN A 62 -3.93 -15.95 -40.11
N GLN A 63 -3.16 -16.56 -39.20
CA GLN A 63 -2.78 -15.97 -37.92
C GLN A 63 -1.87 -14.75 -38.10
N HIS A 64 -0.95 -14.78 -39.07
CA HIS A 64 -0.12 -13.63 -39.44
C HIS A 64 -0.96 -12.46 -39.96
N ALA A 65 -1.95 -12.73 -40.83
CA ALA A 65 -2.86 -11.71 -41.33
C ALA A 65 -3.69 -11.06 -40.19
N PHE A 66 -4.21 -11.87 -39.25
CA PHE A 66 -4.89 -11.36 -38.05
C PHE A 66 -3.96 -10.54 -37.16
N GLY A 67 -2.74 -11.02 -36.93
CA GLY A 67 -1.71 -10.32 -36.16
C GLY A 67 -1.37 -8.96 -36.77
N ARG A 68 -1.26 -8.88 -38.10
CA ARG A 68 -1.03 -7.62 -38.83
C ARG A 68 -2.19 -6.63 -38.69
N ASP A 69 -3.44 -7.10 -38.74
CA ASP A 69 -4.61 -6.25 -38.51
C ASP A 69 -4.63 -5.69 -37.07
N ALA A 70 -4.23 -6.51 -36.07
CA ALA A 70 -4.07 -6.06 -34.69
C ALA A 70 -2.93 -5.05 -34.51
N VAL A 71 -1.77 -5.29 -35.12
CA VAL A 71 -0.63 -4.33 -35.14
C VAL A 71 -1.09 -2.99 -35.69
N ALA A 72 -1.81 -2.96 -36.81
CA ALA A 72 -2.30 -1.73 -37.41
C ALA A 72 -3.22 -0.93 -36.46
N ILE A 73 -4.17 -1.61 -35.80
CA ILE A 73 -5.10 -0.98 -34.85
C ILE A 73 -4.37 -0.41 -33.63
N VAL A 74 -3.41 -1.13 -33.05
CA VAL A 74 -2.63 -0.66 -31.89
C VAL A 74 -1.72 0.51 -32.27
N GLY A 75 -1.11 0.46 -33.46
CA GLY A 75 -0.30 1.56 -33.99
C GLY A 75 -1.11 2.81 -34.29
N ASP A 76 -2.31 2.68 -34.86
CA ASP A 76 -3.26 3.77 -35.07
C ASP A 76 -3.75 4.35 -33.73
N ALA A 77 -4.04 3.50 -32.74
CA ALA A 77 -4.44 3.93 -31.41
C ALA A 77 -3.36 4.77 -30.74
N GLY A 78 -2.10 4.32 -30.74
CA GLY A 78 -0.98 5.07 -30.17
C GLY A 78 -0.79 6.45 -30.82
N ARG A 79 -0.86 6.53 -32.15
CA ARG A 79 -0.78 7.81 -32.89
C ARG A 79 -1.95 8.74 -32.58
N CYS A 80 -3.16 8.20 -32.51
CA CYS A 80 -4.37 8.96 -32.20
C CYS A 80 -4.34 9.52 -30.78
N VAL A 81 -3.96 8.72 -29.78
CA VAL A 81 -3.85 9.18 -28.38
C VAL A 81 -2.79 10.27 -28.24
N ALA A 82 -1.62 10.10 -28.86
CA ALA A 82 -0.57 11.12 -28.85
C ALA A 82 -1.04 12.45 -29.50
N ALA A 83 -1.78 12.37 -30.62
CA ALA A 83 -2.34 13.54 -31.28
C ALA A 83 -3.40 14.24 -30.41
N GLN A 84 -4.27 13.49 -29.73
CA GLN A 84 -5.29 14.07 -28.85
C GLN A 84 -4.68 14.69 -27.59
N SER A 85 -3.67 14.05 -27.00
CA SER A 85 -2.90 14.63 -25.89
C SER A 85 -2.30 15.99 -26.25
N ALA A 86 -1.68 16.10 -27.44
CA ALA A 86 -1.14 17.36 -27.93
C ALA A 86 -2.22 18.45 -28.15
N ASN A 87 -3.38 18.07 -28.70
CA ASN A 87 -4.49 19.00 -28.93
C ASN A 87 -5.11 19.49 -27.61
N LEU A 88 -5.33 18.59 -26.65
CA LEU A 88 -5.84 18.93 -25.31
C LEU A 88 -4.86 19.83 -24.54
N ARG A 89 -3.56 19.59 -24.69
CA ARG A 89 -2.51 20.44 -24.10
C ARG A 89 -2.58 21.85 -24.65
N TYR A 90 -2.69 21.99 -25.97
CA TYR A 90 -2.80 23.28 -26.63
C TYR A 90 -4.05 24.08 -26.24
N THR A 91 -5.22 23.43 -26.20
CA THR A 91 -6.48 24.12 -25.83
C THR A 91 -6.51 24.47 -24.34
N ARG A 92 -5.98 23.59 -23.46
CA ARG A 92 -5.77 23.89 -22.04
C ARG A 92 -4.87 25.10 -21.83
N GLU A 93 -3.70 25.14 -22.47
CA GLU A 93 -2.77 26.27 -22.37
C GLU A 93 -3.40 27.57 -22.88
N THR A 94 -4.17 27.49 -23.96
CA THR A 94 -4.91 28.64 -24.49
C THR A 94 -5.93 29.16 -23.48
N LEU A 95 -6.74 28.28 -22.88
CA LEU A 95 -7.70 28.65 -21.84
C LEU A 95 -7.03 29.29 -20.62
N VAL A 96 -5.97 28.68 -20.10
CA VAL A 96 -5.21 29.21 -18.96
C VAL A 96 -4.66 30.60 -19.28
N SER A 97 -4.05 30.78 -20.45
CA SER A 97 -3.58 32.09 -20.89
C SER A 97 -4.69 33.14 -20.97
N ARG A 98 -5.92 32.78 -21.37
CA ARG A 98 -7.05 33.73 -21.39
C ARG A 98 -7.53 34.11 -19.99
N VAL A 99 -7.50 33.17 -19.05
CA VAL A 99 -7.82 33.42 -17.64
C VAL A 99 -6.79 34.34 -17.00
N ASP A 100 -5.51 34.13 -17.30
CA ASP A 100 -4.42 34.95 -16.79
C ASP A 100 -4.45 36.37 -17.39
N ASP A 101 -4.75 36.52 -18.68
CA ASP A 101 -4.98 37.82 -19.34
C ASP A 101 -6.10 38.62 -18.64
N ALA A 102 -7.23 37.96 -18.32
CA ALA A 102 -8.35 38.60 -17.64
C ALA A 102 -8.00 39.00 -16.19
N SER A 103 -7.23 38.15 -15.49
CA SER A 103 -6.76 38.41 -14.13
C SER A 103 -5.78 39.58 -14.08
N ALA A 104 -4.85 39.66 -15.05
CA ALA A 104 -3.90 40.76 -15.19
C ALA A 104 -4.59 42.10 -15.48
N ASP A 105 -5.71 42.08 -16.20
CA ASP A 105 -6.56 43.26 -16.46
C ASP A 105 -7.47 43.66 -15.29
N GLY A 106 -7.40 42.92 -14.17
CA GLY A 106 -8.11 43.25 -12.92
C GLY A 106 -9.53 42.69 -12.84
N PHE A 107 -9.84 41.62 -13.57
CA PHE A 107 -11.10 40.89 -13.49
C PHE A 107 -10.95 39.58 -12.71
N THR A 108 -12.05 39.08 -12.15
CA THR A 108 -12.13 37.75 -11.52
C THR A 108 -12.84 36.78 -12.44
N VAL A 109 -12.28 35.58 -12.60
CA VAL A 109 -12.86 34.51 -13.42
C VAL A 109 -13.30 33.38 -12.50
N SER A 110 -14.58 33.02 -12.56
CA SER A 110 -15.14 31.89 -11.81
C SER A 110 -14.88 30.57 -12.53
N ASP A 111 -15.13 29.45 -11.84
CA ASP A 111 -14.81 28.12 -12.37
C ASP A 111 -15.65 27.71 -13.60
N ASP A 112 -16.81 28.34 -13.80
CA ASP A 112 -17.68 28.19 -14.97
C ASP A 112 -17.28 29.09 -16.15
N GLY A 113 -16.18 29.85 -16.03
CA GLY A 113 -15.71 30.80 -17.04
C GLY A 113 -16.38 32.16 -17.02
N SER A 114 -17.27 32.44 -16.06
CA SER A 114 -17.86 33.77 -15.91
C SER A 114 -16.81 34.79 -15.46
N VAL A 115 -16.72 35.90 -16.18
CA VAL A 115 -15.81 37.01 -15.85
C VAL A 115 -16.60 38.08 -15.11
N THR A 116 -16.06 38.57 -14.00
CA THR A 116 -16.68 39.58 -13.14
C THR A 116 -15.71 40.73 -12.86
N ALA A 117 -16.25 41.93 -12.75
CA ALA A 117 -15.49 43.13 -12.41
C ALA A 117 -15.12 43.13 -10.92
N THR A 118 -13.87 43.41 -10.59
CA THR A 118 -13.42 43.62 -9.21
C THR A 118 -13.81 45.01 -8.70
N PRO A 119 -13.88 45.23 -7.37
CA PRO A 119 -14.11 46.56 -6.80
C PRO A 119 -13.15 47.64 -7.33
N ALA A 120 -11.90 47.28 -7.63
CA ALA A 120 -10.90 48.17 -8.23
C ALA A 120 -11.24 48.57 -9.68
N SER A 121 -11.70 47.62 -10.49
CA SER A 121 -12.15 47.89 -11.87
C SER A 121 -13.45 48.70 -11.92
N LEU A 122 -14.36 48.51 -10.95
CA LEU A 122 -15.60 49.28 -10.81
C LEU A 122 -15.37 50.73 -10.35
N ALA A 123 -14.24 51.01 -9.70
CA ALA A 123 -13.82 52.37 -9.31
C ALA A 123 -13.12 53.16 -10.43
N SER A 124 -13.01 52.60 -11.64
CA SER A 124 -12.36 53.22 -12.80
C SER A 124 -13.03 54.53 -13.24
N THR A 125 -12.24 55.52 -13.66
CA THR A 125 -12.72 56.77 -14.28
C THR A 125 -13.22 56.60 -15.72
N ASP A 126 -13.04 55.42 -16.32
CA ASP A 126 -13.59 55.04 -17.63
C ASP A 126 -14.44 53.75 -17.53
N PRO A 127 -15.72 53.85 -17.13
CA PRO A 127 -16.60 52.69 -17.00
C PRO A 127 -16.91 52.02 -18.34
N ARG A 128 -16.95 52.77 -19.46
CA ARG A 128 -17.23 52.20 -20.78
C ARG A 128 -16.07 51.34 -21.28
N GLY A 129 -14.82 51.74 -21.01
CA GLY A 129 -13.64 50.93 -21.30
C GLY A 129 -13.51 49.68 -20.42
N VAL A 130 -14.10 49.67 -19.22
CA VAL A 130 -14.18 48.47 -18.36
C VAL A 130 -15.22 47.49 -18.91
N GLU A 131 -16.41 47.97 -19.26
CA GLU A 131 -17.48 47.15 -19.87
C GLU A 131 -16.99 46.45 -21.16
N ALA A 132 -16.34 47.19 -22.05
CA ALA A 132 -15.82 46.63 -23.31
C ALA A 132 -14.74 45.56 -23.10
N ARG A 133 -13.90 45.69 -22.05
CA ARG A 133 -12.88 44.69 -21.69
C ARG A 133 -13.49 43.47 -21.01
N LEU A 134 -14.52 43.66 -20.19
CA LEU A 134 -15.28 42.58 -19.58
C LEU A 134 -15.94 41.69 -20.66
N GLU A 135 -16.59 42.31 -21.65
CA GLU A 135 -17.20 41.61 -22.78
C GLU A 135 -16.14 40.88 -23.63
N TYR A 136 -15.00 41.53 -23.88
CA TYR A 136 -13.87 40.95 -24.62
C TYR A 136 -13.29 39.70 -23.94
N HIS A 137 -13.02 39.76 -22.63
CA HIS A 137 -12.49 38.61 -21.88
C HIS A 137 -13.52 37.50 -21.72
N SER A 138 -14.79 37.85 -21.49
CA SER A 138 -15.89 36.87 -21.42
C SER A 138 -16.03 36.09 -22.73
N TRP A 139 -15.95 36.77 -23.88
CA TRP A 139 -15.99 36.11 -25.19
C TRP A 139 -14.79 35.19 -25.43
N ARG A 140 -13.57 35.64 -25.10
CA ARG A 140 -12.33 34.84 -25.29
C ARG A 140 -12.31 33.58 -24.43
N ILE A 141 -12.70 33.70 -23.16
CA ILE A 141 -12.73 32.57 -22.22
C ILE A 141 -13.85 31.60 -22.62
N GLY A 142 -15.04 32.10 -22.96
CA GLY A 142 -16.14 31.25 -23.44
C GLY A 142 -15.80 30.49 -24.73
N THR A 143 -15.07 31.13 -25.67
CA THR A 143 -14.59 30.46 -26.89
C THR A 143 -13.56 29.39 -26.55
N ALA A 144 -12.57 29.70 -25.69
CA ALA A 144 -11.55 28.74 -25.29
C ALA A 144 -12.11 27.53 -24.51
N LEU A 145 -13.15 27.74 -23.69
CA LEU A 145 -13.87 26.65 -23.02
C LEU A 145 -14.59 25.75 -24.04
N THR A 146 -15.23 26.34 -25.05
CA THR A 146 -15.88 25.59 -26.13
C THR A 146 -14.85 24.75 -26.91
N ASP A 147 -13.69 25.33 -27.22
CA ASP A 147 -12.61 24.62 -27.93
C ASP A 147 -12.06 23.43 -27.11
N VAL A 148 -11.93 23.59 -25.78
CA VAL A 148 -11.52 22.49 -24.88
C VAL A 148 -12.58 21.39 -24.85
N ASP A 149 -13.85 21.74 -24.66
CA ASP A 149 -14.96 20.78 -24.62
C ASP A 149 -15.09 19.99 -25.94
N GLU A 150 -14.96 20.68 -27.09
CA GLU A 150 -15.00 20.03 -28.40
C GLU A 150 -13.81 19.08 -28.61
N THR A 151 -12.63 19.46 -28.13
CA THR A 151 -11.42 18.65 -28.21
C THR A 151 -11.53 17.41 -27.31
N ASP A 152 -12.03 17.55 -26.09
CA ASP A 152 -12.29 16.44 -25.17
C ASP A 152 -13.34 15.47 -25.73
N ALA A 153 -14.45 15.99 -26.24
CA ALA A 153 -15.47 15.18 -26.90
C ALA A 153 -14.94 14.46 -28.16
N SER A 154 -14.00 15.09 -28.87
CA SER A 154 -13.30 14.47 -30.00
C SER A 154 -12.37 13.34 -29.55
N ALA A 155 -11.61 13.54 -28.48
CA ALA A 155 -10.74 12.52 -27.90
C ALA A 155 -11.54 11.31 -27.40
N ALA A 156 -12.66 11.53 -26.70
CA ALA A 156 -13.55 10.47 -26.23
C ALA A 156 -14.16 9.65 -27.39
N ARG A 157 -14.54 10.31 -28.49
CA ARG A 157 -15.05 9.64 -29.70
C ARG A 157 -14.00 8.73 -30.32
N ILE A 158 -12.77 9.23 -30.46
CA ILE A 158 -11.66 8.47 -31.05
C ILE A 158 -11.33 7.24 -30.20
N LEU A 159 -11.32 7.36 -28.87
CA LEU A 159 -11.15 6.21 -27.97
C LEU A 159 -12.27 5.17 -28.12
N THR A 160 -13.50 5.63 -28.35
CA THR A 160 -14.65 4.75 -28.63
C THR A 160 -14.49 4.05 -29.97
N GLU A 161 -14.02 4.74 -31.00
CA GLU A 161 -13.75 4.18 -32.34
C GLU A 161 -12.62 3.15 -32.31
N ILE A 162 -11.54 3.40 -31.57
CA ILE A 162 -10.43 2.44 -31.35
C ILE A 162 -10.95 1.19 -30.64
N THR A 163 -11.77 1.36 -29.60
CA THR A 163 -12.39 0.24 -28.87
C THR A 163 -13.29 -0.58 -29.79
N ALA A 164 -14.11 0.08 -30.60
CA ALA A 164 -14.98 -0.58 -31.58
C ALA A 164 -14.18 -1.34 -32.66
N ALA A 165 -13.07 -0.78 -33.13
CA ALA A 165 -12.17 -1.45 -34.07
C ALA A 165 -11.53 -2.71 -33.46
N GLY A 166 -11.09 -2.64 -32.20
CA GLY A 166 -10.59 -3.79 -31.44
C GLY A 166 -11.65 -4.88 -31.27
N THR A 167 -12.87 -4.52 -30.86
CA THR A 167 -14.00 -5.46 -30.74
C THR A 167 -14.36 -6.08 -32.08
N SER A 168 -14.41 -5.30 -33.16
CA SER A 168 -14.68 -5.82 -34.50
C SER A 168 -13.60 -6.78 -35.00
N LEU A 169 -12.34 -6.59 -34.61
CA LEU A 169 -11.28 -7.55 -34.92
C LEU A 169 -11.47 -8.86 -34.14
N ILE A 170 -11.80 -8.77 -32.85
CA ILE A 170 -12.10 -9.92 -32.00
C ILE A 170 -13.30 -10.72 -32.55
N ASP A 171 -14.34 -10.04 -33.04
CA ASP A 171 -15.52 -10.68 -33.64
C ASP A 171 -15.19 -11.40 -34.96
N ARG A 172 -14.21 -10.88 -35.72
CA ARG A 172 -13.74 -11.45 -36.99
C ARG A 172 -12.72 -12.57 -36.84
N LYS A 173 -12.30 -12.95 -35.63
CA LYS A 173 -11.27 -14.00 -35.40
C LYS A 173 -11.57 -15.32 -36.11
N ALA A 174 -12.86 -15.67 -36.25
CA ALA A 174 -13.31 -16.87 -36.97
C ALA A 174 -13.03 -16.80 -38.49
N ASP A 175 -13.04 -15.60 -39.08
CA ASP A 175 -12.70 -15.38 -40.50
C ASP A 175 -11.22 -15.66 -40.79
N PHE A 176 -10.38 -15.65 -39.75
CA PHE A 176 -8.96 -15.96 -39.78
C PHE A 176 -8.63 -17.35 -39.21
N GLY A 177 -9.65 -18.21 -39.01
CA GLY A 177 -9.44 -19.56 -38.50
C GLY A 177 -8.94 -19.63 -37.06
N ILE A 178 -9.09 -18.55 -36.27
CA ILE A 178 -8.71 -18.48 -34.86
C ILE A 178 -9.92 -18.92 -34.01
N PRO A 179 -9.81 -20.01 -33.20
CA PRO A 179 -10.92 -20.48 -32.38
C PRO A 179 -11.23 -19.53 -31.20
N ASP A 180 -12.44 -19.62 -30.65
CA ASP A 180 -12.81 -18.93 -29.41
C ASP A 180 -11.88 -19.36 -28.26
N ALA A 181 -11.47 -18.42 -27.40
CA ALA A 181 -10.68 -18.72 -26.19
C ALA A 181 -11.42 -19.65 -25.20
N ALA A 182 -12.75 -19.78 -25.33
CA ALA A 182 -13.56 -20.79 -24.62
C ALA A 182 -13.56 -22.18 -25.30
N SER A 183 -12.89 -22.32 -26.44
CA SER A 183 -12.83 -23.53 -27.27
C SER A 183 -11.41 -23.96 -27.65
N THR A 184 -10.38 -23.26 -27.15
CA THR A 184 -8.97 -23.68 -27.23
C THR A 184 -8.49 -24.39 -25.96
N THR A 185 -9.36 -25.10 -25.25
CA THR A 185 -8.92 -26.43 -24.84
C THR A 185 -8.85 -27.24 -26.13
N PRO A 186 -7.67 -27.70 -26.58
CA PRO A 186 -7.67 -29.05 -27.09
C PRO A 186 -8.31 -29.86 -25.96
N SER A 187 -9.55 -30.30 -26.12
CA SER A 187 -10.03 -31.48 -25.41
C SER A 187 -9.32 -32.70 -26.01
N HIS A 188 -7.99 -32.69 -26.04
CA HIS A 188 -7.32 -33.73 -25.29
C HIS A 188 -7.52 -33.29 -23.86
N HIS A 189 -8.53 -33.84 -23.17
CA HIS A 189 -8.34 -34.04 -21.74
C HIS A 189 -6.94 -34.60 -21.60
N VAL A 190 -6.04 -33.82 -21.01
CA VAL A 190 -4.74 -34.32 -20.62
C VAL A 190 -5.09 -35.43 -19.65
N ARG A 191 -5.12 -36.65 -20.17
CA ARG A 191 -5.55 -37.79 -19.40
C ARG A 191 -4.47 -38.05 -18.38
N PHE A 192 -4.88 -38.01 -17.12
CA PHE A 192 -3.97 -38.20 -16.01
C PHE A 192 -3.77 -39.70 -15.72
N ASP A 193 -4.64 -40.60 -16.22
CA ASP A 193 -4.54 -42.07 -16.35
C ASP A 193 -3.62 -42.81 -15.33
N GLY A 194 -3.59 -42.39 -14.05
CA GLY A 194 -2.71 -42.93 -13.02
C GLY A 194 -1.21 -42.82 -13.35
N GLN A 195 -0.79 -41.79 -14.08
CA GLN A 195 0.57 -41.64 -14.60
C GLN A 195 1.51 -40.90 -13.62
N GLY A 196 1.02 -40.39 -12.49
CA GLY A 196 1.79 -39.50 -11.62
C GLY A 196 3.13 -40.09 -11.19
N ALA A 197 3.12 -41.30 -10.64
CA ALA A 197 4.33 -42.00 -10.20
C ALA A 197 5.27 -42.40 -11.36
N HIS A 198 4.70 -42.72 -12.53
CA HIS A 198 5.52 -43.04 -13.71
C HIS A 198 6.22 -41.80 -14.27
N ASP A 199 5.51 -40.68 -14.28
CA ASP A 199 6.02 -39.40 -14.77
C ASP A 199 7.10 -38.84 -13.85
N SER A 200 6.95 -38.96 -12.52
CA SER A 200 8.01 -38.54 -11.60
C SER A 200 9.29 -39.35 -11.81
N ASP A 201 9.19 -40.68 -11.96
CA ASP A 201 10.32 -41.57 -12.27
C ASP A 201 11.02 -41.18 -13.57
N ILE A 202 10.25 -40.96 -14.66
CA ILE A 202 10.80 -40.57 -15.96
C ILE A 202 11.54 -39.24 -15.86
N LEU A 203 10.92 -38.23 -15.23
CA LEU A 203 11.49 -36.89 -15.14
C LEU A 203 12.74 -36.87 -14.23
N ALA A 204 12.77 -37.68 -13.18
CA ALA A 204 13.93 -37.80 -12.30
C ALA A 204 15.12 -38.49 -12.97
N GLN A 205 14.88 -39.52 -13.78
CA GLN A 205 15.95 -40.32 -14.40
C GLN A 205 16.44 -39.75 -15.75
N SER A 206 15.58 -39.06 -16.51
CA SER A 206 15.88 -38.57 -17.86
C SER A 206 15.07 -37.31 -18.20
N PRO A 207 15.47 -36.14 -17.68
CA PRO A 207 14.77 -34.88 -17.96
C PRO A 207 14.89 -34.39 -19.42
N GLY A 208 15.71 -35.05 -20.25
CA GLY A 208 15.90 -34.72 -21.66
C GLY A 208 14.65 -34.95 -22.53
N ALA A 209 14.66 -34.49 -23.78
CA ALA A 209 13.49 -34.48 -24.68
C ALA A 209 13.19 -35.84 -25.34
N THR A 210 12.75 -36.83 -24.56
CA THR A 210 12.07 -38.03 -25.09
C THR A 210 10.57 -37.73 -25.26
N PRO A 211 9.85 -38.42 -26.16
CA PRO A 211 8.40 -38.23 -26.28
C PRO A 211 7.63 -38.49 -24.96
N GLU A 212 8.11 -39.42 -24.14
CA GLU A 212 7.50 -39.78 -22.86
C GLU A 212 7.76 -38.71 -21.79
N SER A 213 9.00 -38.22 -21.67
CA SER A 213 9.33 -37.11 -20.76
C SER A 213 8.65 -35.80 -21.17
N GLU A 214 8.51 -35.49 -22.47
CA GLU A 214 7.74 -34.32 -22.92
C GLU A 214 6.25 -34.44 -22.55
N ALA A 215 5.67 -35.65 -22.65
CA ALA A 215 4.30 -35.88 -22.22
C ALA A 215 4.13 -35.74 -20.69
N ALA A 216 5.11 -36.23 -19.92
CA ALA A 216 5.15 -36.06 -18.46
C ALA A 216 5.24 -34.58 -18.05
N LYS A 217 6.10 -33.80 -18.73
CA LYS A 217 6.22 -32.34 -18.56
C LYS A 217 4.88 -31.63 -18.77
N GLN A 218 4.18 -31.95 -19.86
CA GLN A 218 2.88 -31.35 -20.16
C GLN A 218 1.80 -31.73 -19.14
N ARG A 219 1.79 -32.98 -18.66
CA ARG A 219 0.88 -33.44 -17.60
C ARG A 219 1.11 -32.69 -16.29
N LEU A 220 2.37 -32.57 -15.85
CA LEU A 220 2.71 -31.81 -14.65
C LEU A 220 2.27 -30.35 -14.76
N ILE A 221 2.59 -29.68 -15.87
CA ILE A 221 2.19 -28.28 -16.11
C ILE A 221 0.66 -28.12 -16.10
N ALA A 222 -0.07 -29.01 -16.78
CA ALA A 222 -1.53 -28.96 -16.81
C ALA A 222 -2.13 -29.18 -15.42
N ALA A 223 -1.57 -30.11 -14.64
CA ALA A 223 -2.05 -30.44 -13.31
C ALA A 223 -1.89 -29.31 -12.29
N THR A 224 -1.02 -28.33 -12.54
CA THR A 224 -0.75 -27.20 -11.64
C THR A 224 -1.24 -25.86 -12.16
N THR A 225 -2.02 -25.85 -13.24
CA THR A 225 -2.60 -24.63 -13.81
C THR A 225 -4.03 -24.45 -13.28
N PHE A 226 -4.31 -23.30 -12.66
CA PHE A 226 -5.65 -22.90 -12.21
C PHE A 226 -6.27 -21.86 -13.14
N THR A 227 -7.61 -21.83 -13.22
CA THR A 227 -8.32 -20.75 -13.93
C THR A 227 -8.24 -19.44 -13.14
N PRO A 228 -8.41 -18.27 -13.77
CA PRO A 228 -8.43 -16.98 -13.06
C PRO A 228 -9.47 -16.94 -11.93
N GLU A 229 -10.62 -17.60 -12.11
CA GLU A 229 -11.67 -17.69 -11.09
C GLU A 229 -11.22 -18.54 -9.90
N GLN A 230 -10.57 -19.68 -10.15
CA GLN A 230 -10.00 -20.53 -9.10
C GLN A 230 -8.90 -19.78 -8.34
N GLN A 231 -8.02 -19.06 -9.03
CA GLN A 231 -6.97 -18.24 -8.41
C GLN A 231 -7.57 -17.13 -7.53
N ALA A 232 -8.58 -16.40 -8.04
CA ALA A 232 -9.26 -15.36 -7.26
C ALA A 232 -9.98 -15.93 -6.03
N GLN A 233 -10.59 -17.11 -6.16
CA GLN A 233 -11.25 -17.79 -5.05
C GLN A 233 -10.24 -18.26 -3.98
N LEU A 234 -9.10 -18.80 -4.40
CA LEU A 234 -8.02 -19.21 -3.49
C LEU A 234 -7.37 -18.01 -2.79
N ALA A 235 -7.15 -16.91 -3.51
CA ALA A 235 -6.63 -15.64 -2.97
C ALA A 235 -7.57 -15.01 -1.92
N ALA A 236 -8.89 -15.22 -2.08
CA ALA A 236 -9.88 -14.83 -1.09
C ALA A 236 -9.93 -15.77 0.14
N GLY A 237 -9.10 -16.82 0.20
CA GLY A 237 -9.11 -17.84 1.25
C GLY A 237 -10.26 -18.85 1.12
N GLY A 238 -10.93 -18.89 -0.03
CA GLY A 238 -12.04 -19.80 -0.29
C GLY A 238 -11.60 -21.17 -0.82
N PRO A 239 -12.44 -22.22 -0.67
CA PRO A 239 -12.15 -23.54 -1.22
C PRO A 239 -12.22 -23.54 -2.75
N VAL A 240 -11.27 -24.21 -3.40
CA VAL A 240 -11.21 -24.44 -4.85
C VAL A 240 -11.45 -25.91 -5.13
N VAL A 241 -12.40 -26.20 -6.01
CA VAL A 241 -12.64 -27.56 -6.52
C VAL A 241 -11.88 -27.75 -7.83
N VAL A 242 -11.01 -28.74 -7.87
CA VAL A 242 -10.24 -29.16 -9.06
C VAL A 242 -10.77 -30.51 -9.58
N ASP A 243 -10.31 -30.91 -10.78
CA ASP A 243 -10.63 -32.23 -11.32
C ASP A 243 -10.08 -33.34 -10.38
N PRO A 244 -10.88 -34.36 -10.02
CA PRO A 244 -10.38 -35.48 -9.22
C PRO A 244 -9.15 -36.18 -9.81
N GLU A 245 -9.08 -36.30 -11.14
CA GLU A 245 -7.93 -36.92 -11.82
C GLU A 245 -6.67 -36.04 -11.70
N GLN A 246 -6.83 -34.71 -11.71
CA GLN A 246 -5.74 -33.76 -11.53
C GLN A 246 -5.11 -33.87 -10.13
N LEU A 247 -5.94 -33.89 -9.07
CA LEU A 247 -5.42 -34.00 -7.70
C LEU A 247 -4.83 -35.39 -7.41
N ALA A 248 -5.45 -36.45 -7.96
CA ALA A 248 -4.91 -37.81 -7.85
C ALA A 248 -3.53 -37.92 -8.53
N TYR A 249 -3.37 -37.37 -9.73
CA TYR A 249 -2.09 -37.33 -10.44
C TYR A 249 -0.99 -36.68 -9.61
N LEU A 250 -1.24 -35.48 -9.06
CA LEU A 250 -0.22 -34.79 -8.27
C LEU A 250 0.15 -35.58 -7.01
N ARG A 251 -0.82 -36.21 -6.35
CA ARG A 251 -0.54 -37.05 -5.17
C ARG A 251 0.31 -38.26 -5.53
N GLU A 252 0.00 -38.95 -6.62
CA GLU A 252 0.82 -40.07 -7.11
C GLU A 252 2.22 -39.60 -7.51
N PHE A 253 2.33 -38.43 -8.14
CA PHE A 253 3.60 -37.82 -8.54
C PHE A 253 4.51 -37.56 -7.33
N TYR A 254 3.96 -37.08 -6.21
CA TYR A 254 4.76 -36.75 -5.02
C TYR A 254 4.91 -37.91 -4.02
N ALA A 255 4.10 -38.97 -4.11
CA ALA A 255 4.02 -40.02 -3.08
C ALA A 255 5.38 -40.71 -2.79
N ASP A 256 6.12 -41.04 -3.84
CA ASP A 256 7.38 -41.79 -3.75
C ASP A 256 8.61 -40.98 -4.20
N THR A 257 8.41 -39.73 -4.62
CA THR A 257 9.51 -38.84 -5.06
C THR A 257 10.29 -38.32 -3.86
N ASN A 258 11.62 -38.36 -3.88
CA ASN A 258 12.49 -37.82 -2.83
C ASN A 258 13.09 -36.45 -3.21
N LEU A 259 13.72 -35.76 -2.24
CA LEU A 259 14.21 -34.39 -2.47
C LEU A 259 15.31 -34.30 -3.54
N ASP A 260 16.17 -35.32 -3.66
CA ASP A 260 17.20 -35.35 -4.70
C ASP A 260 16.60 -35.58 -6.10
N GLU A 261 15.54 -36.40 -6.21
CA GLU A 261 14.77 -36.54 -7.44
C GLU A 261 14.07 -35.24 -7.82
N LEU A 262 13.49 -34.51 -6.86
CA LEU A 262 12.92 -33.18 -7.12
C LEU A 262 13.99 -32.19 -7.65
N LYS A 263 15.20 -32.21 -7.06
CA LYS A 263 16.33 -31.41 -7.55
C LYS A 263 16.68 -31.80 -8.99
N ASN A 264 16.74 -33.08 -9.31
CA ASN A 264 17.05 -33.57 -10.66
C ASN A 264 15.97 -33.17 -11.67
N ILE A 265 14.68 -33.29 -11.31
CA ILE A 265 13.55 -32.85 -12.13
C ILE A 265 13.65 -31.34 -12.40
N GLY A 266 13.93 -30.53 -11.37
CA GLY A 266 14.08 -29.08 -11.50
C GLY A 266 15.35 -28.63 -12.25
N ALA A 267 16.45 -29.39 -12.14
CA ALA A 267 17.73 -29.09 -12.80
C ALA A 267 17.70 -29.35 -14.32
N GLY A 268 16.77 -30.19 -14.80
CA GLY A 268 16.52 -30.40 -16.23
C GLY A 268 16.11 -29.15 -17.03
N ALA A 269 15.92 -28.01 -16.35
CA ALA A 269 15.38 -26.75 -16.87
C ALA A 269 16.37 -25.57 -16.82
N GLU A 270 17.69 -25.82 -16.80
CA GLU A 270 18.69 -24.73 -16.71
C GLU A 270 18.54 -23.70 -17.86
N GLY A 271 18.07 -22.49 -17.51
CA GLY A 271 18.01 -21.35 -18.43
C GLY A 271 16.95 -20.29 -18.12
N PHE A 272 15.94 -20.57 -17.31
CA PHE A 272 14.84 -19.63 -17.05
C PHE A 272 14.45 -19.64 -15.56
N ARG A 273 15.16 -18.85 -14.76
CA ARG A 273 14.70 -18.42 -13.44
C ARG A 273 14.01 -17.09 -13.65
N THR A 274 12.76 -16.95 -13.20
CA THR A 274 11.83 -15.81 -13.35
C THR A 274 11.08 -15.70 -14.69
N VAL A 275 9.91 -16.33 -14.77
CA VAL A 275 8.81 -15.90 -15.63
C VAL A 275 7.54 -15.90 -14.79
N ASN A 276 7.01 -14.71 -14.51
CA ASN A 276 5.61 -14.55 -14.09
C ASN A 276 4.72 -14.91 -15.29
N PHE A 277 3.78 -15.84 -15.14
CA PHE A 277 2.86 -16.22 -16.23
C PHE A 277 1.72 -15.20 -16.36
N PRO A 278 1.32 -14.84 -17.61
CA PRO A 278 0.47 -15.73 -18.41
C PRO A 278 0.92 -15.87 -19.88
N ASP A 279 2.22 -16.04 -20.18
CA ASP A 279 2.66 -16.18 -21.58
C ASP A 279 2.74 -17.66 -22.04
N ALA A 280 1.95 -18.01 -23.06
CA ALA A 280 1.91 -19.35 -23.67
C ALA A 280 3.18 -19.69 -24.48
N ASN A 281 4.12 -18.75 -24.61
CA ASN A 281 5.35 -18.88 -25.41
C ASN A 281 6.59 -19.31 -24.62
N VAL A 282 6.46 -19.63 -23.32
CA VAL A 282 7.55 -20.21 -22.53
C VAL A 282 7.67 -21.70 -22.85
N PRO A 283 8.84 -22.21 -23.30
CA PRO A 283 9.06 -23.65 -23.51
C PRO A 283 8.69 -24.45 -22.25
N ALA A 284 8.08 -25.63 -22.41
CA ALA A 284 7.63 -26.45 -21.29
C ALA A 284 8.73 -26.66 -20.24
N ASP A 285 9.97 -26.87 -20.67
CA ASP A 285 11.17 -27.00 -19.81
C ASP A 285 11.34 -25.84 -18.83
N ALA A 286 11.17 -24.61 -19.28
CA ALA A 286 11.29 -23.41 -18.44
C ALA A 286 10.13 -23.27 -17.43
N ARG A 287 9.05 -24.05 -17.58
CA ARG A 287 7.88 -24.06 -16.69
C ARG A 287 7.95 -25.17 -15.64
N ILE A 288 8.82 -26.16 -15.79
CA ILE A 288 8.91 -27.31 -14.89
C ILE A 288 9.28 -26.94 -13.45
N PRO A 289 10.27 -26.08 -13.18
CA PRO A 289 10.58 -25.68 -11.80
C PRO A 289 9.37 -25.03 -11.11
N SER A 290 8.61 -24.24 -11.85
CA SER A 290 7.40 -23.59 -11.35
C SER A 290 6.27 -24.60 -11.11
N ALA A 291 6.01 -25.48 -12.09
CA ALA A 291 4.99 -26.53 -11.94
C ALA A 291 5.31 -27.49 -10.79
N LEU A 292 6.57 -27.87 -10.60
CA LEU A 292 7.00 -28.70 -9.47
C LEU A 292 6.71 -28.02 -8.12
N ALA A 293 7.09 -26.75 -8.01
CA ALA A 293 6.86 -25.99 -6.79
C ALA A 293 5.36 -25.75 -6.53
N SER A 294 4.62 -25.29 -7.54
CA SER A 294 3.17 -25.08 -7.48
C SER A 294 2.38 -26.36 -7.20
N GLY A 295 2.85 -27.50 -7.69
CA GLY A 295 2.25 -28.80 -7.39
C GLY A 295 2.35 -29.15 -5.91
N MET A 296 3.49 -28.88 -5.27
CA MET A 296 3.64 -29.06 -3.81
C MET A 296 2.71 -28.14 -3.02
N PHE A 297 2.58 -26.86 -3.41
CA PHE A 297 1.60 -25.96 -2.80
C PHE A 297 0.17 -26.47 -2.99
N THR A 298 -0.17 -26.96 -4.18
CA THR A 298 -1.49 -27.50 -4.51
C THR A 298 -1.86 -28.72 -3.66
N VAL A 299 -0.98 -29.73 -3.56
CA VAL A 299 -1.29 -30.96 -2.80
C VAL A 299 -1.24 -30.77 -1.29
N SER A 300 -0.60 -29.70 -0.82
CA SER A 300 -0.55 -29.32 0.59
C SER A 300 -1.64 -28.34 1.02
N ASN A 301 -2.41 -27.79 0.08
CA ASN A 301 -3.39 -26.75 0.37
C ASN A 301 -4.76 -27.34 0.78
N PRO A 302 -5.22 -27.15 2.03
CA PRO A 302 -6.49 -27.68 2.51
C PRO A 302 -7.72 -27.07 1.80
N ASN A 303 -7.56 -25.89 1.18
CA ASN A 303 -8.62 -25.27 0.39
C ASN A 303 -8.73 -25.87 -1.01
N VAL A 304 -7.74 -26.61 -1.50
CA VAL A 304 -7.83 -27.31 -2.79
C VAL A 304 -8.42 -28.72 -2.57
N THR A 305 -9.56 -29.00 -3.21
CA THR A 305 -10.32 -30.24 -3.04
C THR A 305 -10.72 -30.87 -4.36
N ASP A 306 -10.96 -32.19 -4.37
CA ASP A 306 -11.53 -32.90 -5.52
C ASP A 306 -13.08 -32.93 -5.54
N GLY A 307 -13.74 -32.26 -4.58
CA GLY A 307 -15.19 -32.31 -4.41
C GLY A 307 -15.75 -33.64 -3.87
N ASN A 308 -14.92 -34.67 -3.67
CA ASN A 308 -15.29 -35.99 -3.15
C ASN A 308 -14.88 -36.17 -1.67
N GLY A 309 -14.51 -35.08 -0.99
CA GLY A 309 -14.07 -35.09 0.40
C GLY A 309 -12.57 -35.29 0.57
N ASN A 310 -11.78 -35.31 -0.52
CA ASN A 310 -10.33 -35.27 -0.44
C ASN A 310 -9.83 -33.84 -0.62
N ALA A 311 -8.99 -33.38 0.31
CA ALA A 311 -8.36 -32.06 0.27
C ALA A 311 -6.84 -32.17 0.34
N GLY A 312 -6.13 -31.11 -0.04
CA GLY A 312 -4.69 -31.02 0.19
C GLY A 312 -4.33 -31.07 1.68
N SER A 313 -3.12 -31.54 1.98
CA SER A 313 -2.55 -31.55 3.32
C SER A 313 -1.05 -31.80 3.24
N LEU A 314 -0.31 -31.45 4.30
CA LEU A 314 1.12 -31.75 4.41
C LEU A 314 1.41 -33.25 4.22
N ASP A 315 0.48 -34.16 4.56
CA ASP A 315 0.64 -35.60 4.37
C ASP A 315 0.77 -36.03 2.90
N ASN A 316 0.33 -35.19 1.96
CA ASN A 316 0.45 -35.45 0.53
C ASN A 316 1.79 -35.00 -0.06
N LEU A 317 2.67 -34.38 0.74
CA LEU A 317 4.01 -34.00 0.31
C LEU A 317 4.95 -35.21 0.23
N PRO A 318 6.04 -35.09 -0.54
CA PRO A 318 7.15 -36.06 -0.55
C PRO A 318 7.58 -36.49 0.87
N PRO A 319 7.93 -37.78 1.11
CA PRO A 319 8.32 -38.26 2.44
C PRO A 319 9.41 -37.43 3.12
N ASP A 320 10.46 -37.05 2.39
CA ASP A 320 11.57 -36.26 2.95
C ASP A 320 11.12 -34.84 3.29
N VAL A 321 10.29 -34.23 2.43
CA VAL A 321 9.70 -32.91 2.68
C VAL A 321 8.80 -32.94 3.92
N ARG A 322 8.01 -34.00 4.11
CA ARG A 322 7.20 -34.17 5.34
C ARG A 322 8.07 -34.26 6.58
N ARG A 323 9.21 -34.96 6.51
CA ARG A 323 10.14 -35.07 7.64
C ARG A 323 10.74 -33.75 8.07
N ILE A 324 11.00 -32.85 7.13
CA ILE A 324 11.46 -31.48 7.43
C ILE A 324 10.50 -30.82 8.42
N PHE A 325 9.18 -30.95 8.25
CA PHE A 325 8.21 -30.28 9.11
C PHE A 325 7.73 -31.12 10.30
N SER A 326 7.83 -32.45 10.25
CA SER A 326 7.42 -33.33 11.35
C SER A 326 8.48 -33.51 12.43
N ASP A 327 9.77 -33.45 12.06
CA ASP A 327 10.88 -33.50 13.02
C ASP A 327 11.09 -32.10 13.64
N PRO A 328 11.51 -31.98 14.91
CA PRO A 328 11.76 -30.67 15.55
C PRO A 328 12.69 -29.78 14.72
N ALA A 329 12.53 -28.46 14.78
CA ALA A 329 13.38 -27.50 14.06
C ALA A 329 14.87 -27.65 14.39
N TYR A 330 15.17 -27.90 15.65
CA TYR A 330 16.52 -28.13 16.12
C TYR A 330 16.53 -29.09 17.30
N SER A 331 17.70 -29.66 17.56
CA SER A 331 18.02 -30.35 18.81
C SER A 331 19.05 -29.56 19.59
N SER A 332 18.97 -29.55 20.93
CA SER A 332 19.96 -28.85 21.76
C SER A 332 20.49 -29.71 22.88
N GLN A 333 21.78 -29.55 23.18
CA GLN A 333 22.47 -30.27 24.24
C GLN A 333 23.40 -29.34 25.00
N LEU A 334 23.19 -29.22 26.31
CA LEU A 334 24.12 -28.54 27.20
C LEU A 334 25.41 -29.37 27.33
N GLN A 335 26.56 -28.76 27.06
CA GLN A 335 27.84 -29.46 27.16
C GLN A 335 28.26 -29.70 28.62
N PRO A 336 29.04 -30.77 28.88
CA PRO A 336 29.63 -31.01 30.20
C PRO A 336 30.42 -29.79 30.69
N GLY A 337 30.02 -29.24 31.84
CA GLY A 337 30.59 -28.02 32.40
C GLY A 337 29.67 -26.80 32.32
N GLY A 338 28.60 -26.85 31.51
CA GLY A 338 27.52 -25.84 31.52
C GLY A 338 27.86 -24.49 30.87
N TYR A 339 29.03 -24.37 30.24
CA TYR A 339 29.50 -23.12 29.63
C TYR A 339 29.04 -22.94 28.17
N SER A 340 28.60 -24.00 27.51
CA SER A 340 28.10 -23.95 26.13
C SER A 340 26.92 -24.90 25.90
N THR A 341 26.05 -24.49 24.98
CA THR A 341 24.97 -25.32 24.43
C THR A 341 25.27 -25.54 22.96
N THR A 342 25.35 -26.81 22.56
CA THR A 342 25.38 -27.21 21.15
C THR A 342 23.94 -27.29 20.65
N VAL A 343 23.68 -26.67 19.50
CA VAL A 343 22.39 -26.72 18.80
C VAL A 343 22.64 -27.30 17.41
N ASN A 344 21.92 -28.36 17.05
CA ASN A 344 21.92 -28.87 15.67
C ASN A 344 20.59 -28.46 15.03
N VAL A 345 20.65 -27.70 13.94
CA VAL A 345 19.49 -27.37 13.12
C VAL A 345 19.16 -28.60 12.30
N ASN A 346 17.98 -29.15 12.52
CA ASN A 346 17.60 -30.39 11.87
C ASN A 346 17.17 -30.11 10.42
N HIS A 347 17.51 -31.01 9.51
CA HIS A 347 17.26 -30.93 8.07
C HIS A 347 17.74 -29.62 7.42
N PHE A 348 18.91 -29.09 7.81
CA PHE A 348 19.34 -27.75 7.37
C PHE A 348 19.55 -27.67 5.85
N ASP A 349 20.32 -28.60 5.28
CA ASP A 349 20.60 -28.63 3.84
C ASP A 349 19.34 -28.98 3.01
N ASP A 350 18.54 -29.89 3.52
CA ASP A 350 17.28 -30.29 2.88
C ASP A 350 16.26 -29.15 2.88
N SER A 351 16.17 -28.38 3.97
CA SER A 351 15.34 -27.17 4.05
C SER A 351 15.79 -26.12 3.03
N ASN A 352 17.10 -25.91 2.90
CA ASN A 352 17.66 -24.97 1.92
C ASN A 352 17.33 -25.40 0.48
N ALA A 353 17.50 -26.68 0.16
CA ALA A 353 17.23 -27.18 -1.16
C ALA A 353 15.73 -27.18 -1.50
N LEU A 354 14.87 -27.49 -0.52
CA LEU A 354 13.42 -27.36 -0.66
C LEU A 354 13.03 -25.92 -0.98
N THR A 355 13.51 -24.94 -0.21
CA THR A 355 13.20 -23.53 -0.45
C THR A 355 13.69 -23.05 -1.82
N ASP A 356 14.85 -23.53 -2.28
CA ASP A 356 15.37 -23.23 -3.63
C ASP A 356 14.50 -23.79 -4.77
N ILE A 357 13.75 -24.86 -4.51
CA ILE A 357 12.71 -25.38 -5.41
C ILE A 357 11.46 -24.49 -5.30
N LEU A 358 10.97 -24.27 -4.08
CA LEU A 358 9.70 -23.60 -3.81
C LEU A 358 9.64 -22.14 -4.27
N ARG A 359 10.77 -21.43 -4.30
CA ARG A 359 10.82 -20.03 -4.80
C ARG A 359 10.32 -19.85 -6.23
N ASN A 360 10.28 -20.93 -7.02
CA ASN A 360 9.83 -20.90 -8.41
C ASN A 360 8.30 -21.07 -8.55
N ALA A 361 7.58 -21.34 -7.46
CA ALA A 361 6.13 -21.51 -7.49
C ALA A 361 5.43 -20.28 -8.07
N ASP A 362 4.35 -20.53 -8.82
CA ASP A 362 3.36 -19.51 -9.13
C ASP A 362 2.69 -19.03 -7.81
N PRO A 363 2.83 -17.74 -7.44
CA PRO A 363 2.20 -17.20 -6.24
C PRO A 363 0.69 -17.45 -6.15
N ALA A 364 0.01 -17.55 -7.30
CA ALA A 364 -1.44 -17.81 -7.34
C ALA A 364 -1.85 -19.19 -6.82
N THR A 365 -0.88 -20.11 -6.67
CA THR A 365 -1.11 -21.47 -6.12
C THR A 365 -0.79 -21.58 -4.63
N GLN A 366 -0.13 -20.56 -4.06
CA GLN A 366 0.38 -20.60 -2.68
C GLN A 366 -0.71 -20.28 -1.65
N SER A 367 -1.65 -19.38 -1.97
CA SER A 367 -2.63 -18.82 -1.03
C SER A 367 -3.40 -19.88 -0.20
N GLY A 368 -3.29 -19.79 1.12
CA GLY A 368 -3.90 -20.69 2.09
C GLY A 368 -3.24 -22.07 2.18
N SER A 369 -1.98 -22.23 1.77
CA SER A 369 -1.28 -23.51 1.79
C SER A 369 -0.73 -23.85 3.16
N ALA A 370 -0.94 -25.10 3.61
CA ALA A 370 -0.33 -25.59 4.83
C ALA A 370 1.21 -25.63 4.75
N LEU A 371 1.79 -25.69 3.54
CA LEU A 371 3.24 -25.65 3.35
C LEU A 371 3.81 -24.26 3.67
N SER A 372 3.11 -23.18 3.30
CA SER A 372 3.51 -21.80 3.65
C SER A 372 3.52 -21.63 5.17
N SER A 373 2.47 -22.06 5.85
CA SER A 373 2.38 -22.04 7.31
C SER A 373 3.51 -22.86 7.96
N ALA A 374 3.78 -24.08 7.46
CA ALA A 374 4.85 -24.91 8.00
C ALA A 374 6.25 -24.31 7.81
N LEU A 375 6.50 -23.63 6.68
CA LEU A 375 7.76 -22.89 6.46
C LEU A 375 7.88 -21.69 7.42
N LEU A 376 6.77 -20.99 7.66
CA LEU A 376 6.73 -19.85 8.57
C LEU A 376 6.98 -20.29 10.02
N ASP A 377 6.30 -21.35 10.48
CA ASP A 377 6.49 -21.97 11.79
C ASP A 377 7.94 -22.44 11.99
N ARG A 378 8.51 -23.13 10.98
CA ARG A 378 9.92 -23.55 10.99
C ARG A 378 10.86 -22.36 11.12
N SER A 379 10.56 -21.27 10.41
CA SER A 379 11.38 -20.05 10.42
C SER A 379 11.30 -19.36 11.79
N ALA A 380 10.12 -19.32 12.39
CA ALA A 380 9.89 -18.82 13.75
C ALA A 380 10.64 -19.64 14.81
N ASP A 381 10.59 -20.97 14.74
CA ASP A 381 11.30 -21.87 15.66
C ASP A 381 12.83 -21.64 15.63
N LEU A 382 13.36 -21.28 14.46
CA LEU A 382 14.79 -21.06 14.23
C LEU A 382 15.23 -19.61 14.46
N ALA A 383 14.31 -18.64 14.44
CA ALA A 383 14.63 -17.22 14.61
C ALA A 383 15.42 -16.91 15.90
N PRO A 384 15.13 -17.55 17.07
CA PRO A 384 15.89 -17.35 18.30
C PRO A 384 17.33 -17.90 18.26
N LEU A 385 17.72 -18.66 17.24
CA LEU A 385 19.03 -19.33 17.16
C LEU A 385 20.18 -18.42 16.70
N GLN A 386 20.10 -17.12 16.97
CA GLN A 386 21.24 -16.22 16.78
C GLN A 386 22.33 -16.50 17.83
N SER A 387 23.60 -16.62 17.40
CA SER A 387 24.69 -16.87 18.32
C SER A 387 24.87 -15.68 19.27
N GLN A 388 24.48 -15.82 20.53
CA GLN A 388 24.75 -14.79 21.53
C GLN A 388 26.15 -14.99 22.12
N THR A 389 26.99 -13.96 22.04
CA THR A 389 28.28 -13.89 22.75
C THR A 389 28.14 -13.14 24.08
N SER A 390 27.00 -13.26 24.77
CA SER A 390 26.82 -12.57 26.04
C SER A 390 27.67 -13.23 27.13
N SER A 391 28.26 -12.41 28.02
CA SER A 391 29.09 -12.90 29.13
C SER A 391 28.31 -13.62 30.25
N SER A 392 26.97 -13.62 30.16
CA SER A 392 26.05 -14.12 31.20
C SER A 392 25.20 -15.33 30.78
N ALA A 393 25.19 -15.70 29.50
CA ALA A 393 24.53 -16.91 29.00
C ALA A 393 25.56 -17.95 28.50
N PRO A 394 25.26 -19.26 28.56
CA PRO A 394 26.12 -20.26 27.92
C PRO A 394 26.25 -19.95 26.43
N MET A 395 27.48 -20.01 25.90
CA MET A 395 27.73 -19.78 24.48
C MET A 395 26.93 -20.78 23.64
N ARG A 396 26.21 -20.28 22.63
CA ARG A 396 25.45 -21.12 21.69
C ARG A 396 26.30 -21.40 20.45
N LEU A 397 26.54 -22.69 20.18
CA LEU A 397 27.24 -23.17 18.98
C LEU A 397 26.22 -23.89 18.10
N VAL A 398 26.04 -23.41 16.87
CA VAL A 398 25.04 -23.92 15.92
C VAL A 398 25.73 -24.80 14.87
N PHE A 399 25.14 -25.94 14.57
CA PHE A 399 25.61 -26.92 13.59
C PHE A 399 24.45 -27.41 12.72
N ASP A 400 24.77 -27.98 11.56
CA ASP A 400 23.83 -28.75 10.75
C ASP A 400 23.77 -30.23 11.20
N ASP A 401 22.99 -31.05 10.49
CA ASP A 401 22.84 -32.48 10.76
C ASP A 401 24.12 -33.29 10.56
N ASP A 402 25.03 -32.80 9.70
CA ASP A 402 26.33 -33.41 9.43
C ASP A 402 27.41 -32.97 10.45
N GLY A 403 27.02 -32.14 11.42
CA GLY A 403 27.89 -31.61 12.45
C GLY A 403 28.87 -30.54 11.96
N GLN A 404 28.62 -29.93 10.80
CA GLN A 404 29.36 -28.75 10.35
C GLN A 404 28.84 -27.51 11.06
N PRO A 405 29.73 -26.57 11.45
CA PRO A 405 29.32 -25.34 12.09
C PRO A 405 28.52 -24.48 11.10
N VAL A 406 27.38 -23.95 11.55
CA VAL A 406 26.55 -23.01 10.80
C VAL A 406 26.76 -21.62 11.39
N SER A 407 27.23 -20.69 10.56
CA SER A 407 27.38 -19.29 10.94
C SER A 407 26.03 -18.58 11.03
N ASN A 408 25.98 -17.42 11.72
CA ASN A 408 24.77 -16.61 11.74
C ASN A 408 24.34 -16.19 10.33
N ASP A 409 25.30 -15.86 9.44
CA ASP A 409 25.02 -15.42 8.07
C ASP A 409 24.43 -16.55 7.21
N GLU A 410 24.91 -17.79 7.40
CA GLU A 410 24.36 -18.97 6.71
C GLU A 410 22.94 -19.30 7.19
N LEU A 411 22.73 -19.27 8.51
CA LEU A 411 21.40 -19.46 9.08
C LEU A 411 20.44 -18.36 8.62
N ASP A 412 20.88 -17.10 8.66
CA ASP A 412 20.10 -15.96 8.24
C ASP A 412 19.74 -16.04 6.75
N SER A 413 20.71 -16.33 5.87
CA SER A 413 20.44 -16.53 4.44
C SER A 413 19.43 -17.66 4.18
N SER A 414 19.51 -18.75 4.95
CA SER A 414 18.54 -19.85 4.86
C SER A 414 17.13 -19.39 5.25
N LEU A 415 17.01 -18.66 6.36
CA LEU A 415 15.73 -18.18 6.88
C LEU A 415 15.13 -17.09 5.98
N THR A 416 15.92 -16.14 5.48
CA THR A 416 15.49 -15.11 4.52
C THR A 416 14.87 -15.74 3.28
N LYS A 417 15.47 -16.80 2.72
CA LYS A 417 14.90 -17.51 1.57
C LYS A 417 13.58 -18.19 1.94
N ALA A 418 13.50 -18.81 3.11
CA ALA A 418 12.30 -19.51 3.56
C ALA A 418 11.15 -18.53 3.77
N LEU A 419 11.41 -17.40 4.41
CA LEU A 419 10.46 -16.31 4.59
C LEU A 419 10.03 -15.70 3.26
N ASP A 420 10.95 -15.42 2.33
CA ASP A 420 10.61 -14.89 0.99
C ASP A 420 9.60 -15.77 0.23
N VAL A 421 9.59 -17.08 0.51
CA VAL A 421 8.59 -18.02 -0.03
C VAL A 421 7.33 -18.04 0.81
N ALA A 422 7.47 -18.20 2.13
CA ALA A 422 6.35 -18.39 3.05
C ALA A 422 5.44 -17.16 3.11
N THR A 423 6.01 -15.95 3.13
CA THR A 423 5.26 -14.71 3.31
C THR A 423 4.53 -14.24 2.06
N ARG A 424 4.62 -14.96 0.95
CA ARG A 424 3.78 -14.72 -0.25
C ARG A 424 2.32 -15.14 -0.01
N ASP A 425 2.08 -15.95 1.01
CA ASP A 425 0.77 -16.48 1.37
C ASP A 425 0.05 -15.58 2.38
N ILE A 426 -0.76 -14.65 1.86
CA ILE A 426 -1.48 -13.67 2.69
C ILE A 426 -2.40 -14.33 3.74
N PRO A 427 -3.26 -15.33 3.41
CA PRO A 427 -4.00 -16.05 4.43
C PRO A 427 -3.13 -16.63 5.55
N SER A 428 -2.02 -17.29 5.22
CA SER A 428 -1.11 -17.83 6.25
C SER A 428 -0.47 -16.73 7.09
N ASN A 429 -0.10 -15.60 6.50
CA ASN A 429 0.44 -14.45 7.24
C ASN A 429 -0.60 -13.89 8.23
N ALA A 430 -1.85 -13.74 7.79
CA ALA A 430 -2.94 -13.26 8.63
C ALA A 430 -3.21 -14.22 9.80
N ASP A 431 -3.27 -15.52 9.53
CA ASP A 431 -3.44 -16.55 10.56
C ASP A 431 -2.28 -16.55 11.56
N PHE A 432 -1.04 -16.38 11.08
CA PHE A 432 0.15 -16.31 11.92
C PHE A 432 0.14 -15.08 12.85
N LEU A 433 -0.19 -13.90 12.32
CA LEU A 433 -0.26 -12.66 13.11
C LEU A 433 -1.41 -12.66 14.13
N THR A 434 -2.54 -13.29 13.79
CA THR A 434 -3.76 -13.23 14.61
C THR A 434 -3.87 -14.36 15.64
N THR A 435 -3.10 -15.43 15.49
CA THR A 435 -3.13 -16.58 16.39
C THR A 435 -2.33 -16.30 17.68
N PRO A 436 -2.94 -16.37 18.88
CA PRO A 436 -2.25 -16.06 20.13
C PRO A 436 -1.01 -16.91 20.43
N ALA A 437 -0.95 -18.14 19.92
CA ALA A 437 0.20 -19.03 20.11
C ALA A 437 1.48 -18.52 19.42
N HIS A 438 1.35 -17.68 18.39
CA HIS A 438 2.47 -17.15 17.60
C HIS A 438 2.93 -15.75 18.08
N GLN A 439 2.41 -15.22 19.18
CA GLN A 439 2.80 -13.88 19.64
C GLN A 439 4.30 -13.75 19.93
N ASP A 440 4.88 -14.75 20.60
CA ASP A 440 6.32 -14.81 20.86
C ASP A 440 7.12 -15.03 19.57
N ASP A 441 6.57 -15.81 18.63
CA ASP A 441 7.19 -16.08 17.34
C ASP A 441 7.32 -14.81 16.49
N VAL A 442 6.28 -13.97 16.46
CA VAL A 442 6.30 -12.65 15.82
C VAL A 442 7.40 -11.78 16.43
N VAL A 443 7.49 -11.72 17.76
CA VAL A 443 8.56 -10.95 18.44
C VAL A 443 9.94 -11.48 18.06
N ASN A 444 10.14 -12.80 18.06
CA ASN A 444 11.42 -13.43 17.70
C ASN A 444 11.82 -13.12 16.25
N LEU A 445 10.88 -13.19 15.31
CA LEU A 445 11.13 -12.86 13.90
C LEU A 445 11.45 -11.38 13.71
N PHE A 446 10.75 -10.48 14.41
CA PHE A 446 10.88 -9.04 14.21
C PHE A 446 12.09 -8.42 14.93
N THR A 447 12.57 -9.05 16.00
CA THR A 447 13.71 -8.55 16.80
C THR A 447 15.03 -9.24 16.46
N ARG A 448 15.02 -10.27 15.61
CA ARG A 448 16.23 -10.86 15.03
C ARG A 448 16.93 -9.84 14.11
N GLU A 449 18.25 -9.77 14.14
CA GLU A 449 19.03 -9.00 13.15
C GLU A 449 19.13 -9.78 11.83
N TRP A 450 18.54 -9.23 10.77
CA TRP A 450 18.52 -9.81 9.43
C TRP A 450 19.55 -9.12 8.52
N ASN A 451 20.21 -9.89 7.64
CA ASN A 451 21.17 -9.33 6.68
C ASN A 451 20.51 -8.54 5.54
N ASP A 452 19.19 -8.67 5.37
CA ASP A 452 18.40 -7.98 4.36
C ASP A 452 17.56 -6.84 4.95
N ASP A 453 17.96 -6.31 6.11
CA ASP A 453 17.29 -5.22 6.83
C ASP A 453 15.83 -5.55 7.23
N GLY A 454 15.47 -6.83 7.24
CA GLY A 454 14.13 -7.33 7.53
C GLY A 454 13.19 -7.36 6.32
N ARG A 455 13.71 -7.33 5.08
CA ARG A 455 12.90 -7.26 3.86
C ARG A 455 12.12 -8.55 3.56
N ALA A 456 12.64 -9.73 3.84
CA ALA A 456 11.85 -10.95 3.66
C ALA A 456 10.75 -11.07 4.73
N VAL A 457 11.07 -10.78 6.00
CA VAL A 457 10.09 -10.82 7.08
C VAL A 457 9.01 -9.74 6.95
N SER A 458 9.29 -8.62 6.27
CA SER A 458 8.29 -7.58 6.01
C SER A 458 7.08 -8.09 5.22
N GLY A 459 7.23 -9.17 4.44
CA GLY A 459 6.13 -9.83 3.74
C GLY A 459 5.00 -10.31 4.66
N LEU A 460 5.24 -10.47 5.97
CA LEU A 460 4.18 -10.74 6.94
C LEU A 460 3.18 -9.58 7.06
N THR A 461 3.60 -8.35 6.75
CA THR A 461 2.86 -7.11 7.07
C THR A 461 2.57 -6.23 5.86
N ASP A 462 3.36 -6.31 4.78
CA ASP A 462 3.31 -5.38 3.65
C ASP A 462 1.97 -5.36 2.89
N TRP A 463 1.26 -6.48 2.89
CA TRP A 463 -0.05 -6.65 2.25
C TRP A 463 -1.20 -5.98 3.01
N ILE A 464 -1.03 -5.71 4.31
CA ILE A 464 -2.08 -5.19 5.19
C ILE A 464 -2.55 -3.81 4.71
N GLY A 465 -1.62 -2.90 4.43
CA GLY A 465 -1.93 -1.55 3.99
C GLY A 465 -2.72 -1.51 2.67
N PRO A 466 -2.23 -2.16 1.59
CA PRO A 466 -2.95 -2.29 0.33
C PRO A 466 -4.35 -2.90 0.43
N ASP A 467 -4.56 -3.87 1.33
CA ASP A 467 -5.85 -4.54 1.51
C ASP A 467 -6.82 -3.79 2.45
N ALA A 468 -6.37 -2.79 3.20
CA ALA A 468 -7.14 -2.13 4.25
C ALA A 468 -8.47 -1.49 3.80
N THR A 469 -8.55 -1.04 2.54
CA THR A 469 -9.73 -0.41 1.94
C THR A 469 -10.25 -1.20 0.73
N ASN A 470 -9.97 -2.50 0.67
CA ASN A 470 -10.38 -3.33 -0.44
C ASN A 470 -11.91 -3.34 -0.59
N SER A 471 -12.40 -3.27 -1.83
CA SER A 471 -13.84 -3.33 -2.12
C SER A 471 -14.51 -4.65 -1.70
N ASN A 472 -13.72 -5.73 -1.52
CA ASN A 472 -14.18 -6.96 -0.92
C ASN A 472 -14.09 -6.86 0.63
N PRO A 473 -15.23 -6.84 1.35
CA PRO A 473 -15.25 -6.65 2.80
C PRO A 473 -14.43 -7.70 3.56
N ALA A 474 -14.40 -8.95 3.11
CA ALA A 474 -13.64 -10.01 3.78
C ALA A 474 -12.13 -9.78 3.70
N VAL A 475 -11.65 -9.16 2.61
CA VAL A 475 -10.23 -8.82 2.45
C VAL A 475 -9.86 -7.64 3.36
N ALA A 476 -10.67 -6.59 3.37
CA ALA A 476 -10.47 -5.44 4.25
C ALA A 476 -10.57 -5.82 5.74
N GLU A 477 -11.49 -6.71 6.11
CA GLU A 477 -11.64 -7.21 7.48
C GLU A 477 -10.43 -8.06 7.90
N ARG A 478 -9.92 -8.94 7.03
CA ARG A 478 -8.69 -9.70 7.28
C ARG A 478 -7.48 -8.78 7.50
N ALA A 479 -7.34 -7.75 6.67
CA ALA A 479 -6.29 -6.75 6.81
C ALA A 479 -6.38 -6.03 8.17
N GLY A 480 -7.56 -5.56 8.56
CA GLY A 480 -7.70 -4.84 9.83
C GLY A 480 -7.57 -5.72 11.05
N ALA A 481 -8.06 -6.96 11.02
CA ALA A 481 -7.84 -7.92 12.11
C ALA A 481 -6.34 -8.22 12.28
N SER A 482 -5.60 -8.33 11.18
CA SER A 482 -4.15 -8.55 11.20
C SER A 482 -3.39 -7.32 11.69
N ALA A 483 -3.79 -6.12 11.24
CA ALA A 483 -3.25 -4.85 11.72
C ALA A 483 -3.50 -4.64 13.22
N LEU A 484 -4.69 -5.02 13.72
CA LEU A 484 -5.04 -4.92 15.13
C LEU A 484 -4.21 -5.91 15.98
N ALA A 485 -4.08 -7.16 15.54
CA ALA A 485 -3.25 -8.15 16.20
C ALA A 485 -1.77 -7.74 16.23
N LEU A 486 -1.26 -7.21 15.12
CA LEU A 486 0.06 -6.61 15.03
C LEU A 486 0.22 -5.45 16.03
N ALA A 487 -0.73 -4.51 16.06
CA ALA A 487 -0.69 -3.37 16.96
C ALA A 487 -0.70 -3.78 18.45
N HIS A 488 -1.50 -4.79 18.82
CA HIS A 488 -1.47 -5.37 20.17
C HIS A 488 -0.12 -6.00 20.49
N ASN A 489 0.44 -6.83 19.58
CA ASN A 489 1.74 -7.45 19.80
C ASN A 489 2.85 -6.40 20.00
N LEU A 490 2.86 -5.33 19.19
CA LEU A 490 3.80 -4.22 19.32
C LEU A 490 3.65 -3.49 20.65
N ALA A 491 2.42 -3.15 21.04
CA ALA A 491 2.14 -2.46 22.30
C ALA A 491 2.53 -3.29 23.53
N ASP A 492 2.13 -4.56 23.57
CA ASP A 492 2.39 -5.48 24.68
C ASP A 492 3.89 -5.78 24.85
N ASN A 493 4.65 -5.76 23.76
CA ASN A 493 6.08 -6.12 23.73
C ASN A 493 7.01 -4.93 23.44
N LYS A 494 6.55 -3.70 23.63
CA LYS A 494 7.31 -2.49 23.30
C LYS A 494 8.77 -2.48 23.77
N GLY A 495 9.04 -2.99 24.97
CA GLY A 495 10.41 -3.05 25.50
C GLY A 495 11.34 -3.85 24.60
N ALA A 496 10.88 -4.98 24.05
CA ALA A 496 11.66 -5.81 23.14
C ALA A 496 11.89 -5.14 21.78
N TYR A 497 10.98 -4.25 21.36
CA TYR A 497 11.07 -3.56 20.07
C TYR A 497 11.91 -2.27 20.11
N LEU A 498 11.91 -1.55 21.22
CA LEU A 498 12.69 -0.32 21.37
C LEU A 498 14.09 -0.56 21.95
N ASP A 499 14.29 -1.69 22.63
CA ASP A 499 15.55 -2.09 23.27
C ASP A 499 15.76 -3.60 23.08
N ILE A 500 16.31 -3.99 21.93
CA ILE A 500 16.52 -5.40 21.59
C ILE A 500 17.63 -5.98 22.45
N ALA A 501 17.27 -6.99 23.24
CA ALA A 501 18.18 -7.68 24.15
C ALA A 501 19.38 -8.28 23.39
N GLY A 502 20.59 -7.86 23.78
CA GLY A 502 21.84 -8.37 23.21
C GLY A 502 22.39 -7.59 22.02
N LEU A 503 21.72 -6.52 21.58
CA LEU A 503 22.15 -5.66 20.47
C LEU A 503 22.45 -4.22 20.94
N ASP A 504 23.13 -4.06 22.07
CA ASP A 504 23.54 -2.75 22.62
C ASP A 504 22.40 -1.71 22.74
N ASN A 505 21.20 -2.18 23.07
CA ASN A 505 19.97 -1.40 23.19
C ASN A 505 19.51 -0.72 21.88
N ARG A 506 19.81 -1.32 20.73
CA ARG A 506 19.26 -0.90 19.44
C ARG A 506 17.78 -1.23 19.35
N SER A 507 17.03 -0.35 18.72
CA SER A 507 15.61 -0.52 18.38
C SER A 507 15.40 -1.28 17.08
N ILE A 508 14.18 -1.77 16.80
CA ILE A 508 13.89 -2.45 15.53
C ILE A 508 14.10 -1.57 14.30
N GLY A 509 13.88 -0.25 14.39
CA GLY A 509 14.14 0.64 13.26
C GLY A 509 15.62 0.76 12.94
N GLU A 510 16.49 0.57 13.93
CA GLU A 510 17.94 0.57 13.73
C GLU A 510 18.46 -0.80 13.25
N VAL A 511 17.78 -1.89 13.58
CA VAL A 511 18.20 -3.26 13.24
C VAL A 511 17.55 -3.76 11.95
N ASN A 512 16.27 -3.49 11.76
CA ASN A 512 15.43 -3.96 10.65
C ASN A 512 14.60 -2.79 10.06
N PRO A 513 15.23 -1.82 9.37
CA PRO A 513 14.54 -0.64 8.86
C PRO A 513 13.47 -0.99 7.80
N ALA A 514 13.67 -2.00 6.95
CA ALA A 514 12.68 -2.38 5.93
C ALA A 514 11.42 -2.98 6.58
N LEU A 515 11.58 -3.81 7.60
CA LEU A 515 10.46 -4.32 8.40
C LEU A 515 9.71 -3.18 9.11
N THR A 516 10.43 -2.25 9.74
CA THR A 516 9.81 -1.13 10.48
C THR A 516 9.00 -0.21 9.55
N GLN A 517 9.49 0.04 8.33
CA GLN A 517 8.74 0.77 7.29
C GLN A 517 7.49 0.03 6.83
N SER A 518 7.55 -1.30 6.71
CA SER A 518 6.40 -2.13 6.38
C SER A 518 5.35 -2.12 7.49
N ILE A 519 5.77 -2.20 8.76
CA ILE A 519 4.87 -2.05 9.92
C ILE A 519 4.18 -0.68 9.89
N GLY A 520 4.94 0.40 9.66
CA GLY A 520 4.38 1.74 9.52
C GLY A 520 3.34 1.83 8.40
N SER A 521 3.64 1.23 7.25
CA SER A 521 2.73 1.18 6.09
C SER A 521 1.45 0.36 6.37
N ALA A 522 1.59 -0.76 7.10
CA ALA A 522 0.47 -1.61 7.51
C ALA A 522 -0.51 -0.90 8.45
N VAL A 523 0.01 -0.05 9.36
CA VAL A 523 -0.80 0.66 10.36
C VAL A 523 -1.38 1.98 9.82
N THR A 524 -0.76 2.59 8.82
CA THR A 524 -1.14 3.92 8.28
C THR A 524 -2.63 4.08 7.97
N PRO A 525 -3.31 3.13 7.28
CA PRO A 525 -4.74 3.27 6.97
C PRO A 525 -5.64 3.34 8.22
N TYR A 526 -5.13 2.88 9.37
CA TYR A 526 -5.86 2.77 10.64
C TYR A 526 -5.57 3.93 11.61
N ILE A 527 -4.90 5.00 11.18
CA ILE A 527 -4.64 6.20 12.01
C ILE A 527 -5.93 6.76 12.63
N GLY A 528 -7.04 6.76 11.88
CA GLY A 528 -8.35 7.15 12.42
C GLY A 528 -8.80 6.24 13.57
N ASN A 529 -8.65 4.93 13.41
CA ASN A 529 -9.03 3.95 14.42
C ASN A 529 -8.15 4.06 15.69
N LEU A 530 -6.84 4.31 15.53
CA LEU A 530 -5.90 4.52 16.64
C LEU A 530 -6.29 5.69 17.55
N VAL A 531 -6.99 6.70 17.03
CA VAL A 531 -7.45 7.86 17.82
C VAL A 531 -8.90 7.74 18.30
N GLY A 532 -9.53 6.61 18.00
CA GLY A 532 -10.86 6.23 18.46
C GLY A 532 -12.00 6.56 17.50
N LEU A 533 -11.73 6.77 16.20
CA LEU A 533 -12.83 6.72 15.21
C LEU A 533 -13.32 5.28 15.05
N GLU A 534 -14.63 5.14 14.88
CA GLU A 534 -15.25 3.84 14.63
C GLU A 534 -15.03 3.39 13.17
N PRO A 535 -15.00 2.07 12.89
CA PRO A 535 -14.75 1.54 11.54
C PRO A 535 -15.71 2.07 10.45
N ASP A 536 -16.96 2.36 10.80
CA ASP A 536 -17.95 2.94 9.88
C ASP A 536 -17.61 4.38 9.45
N GLN A 537 -16.75 5.06 10.21
CA GLN A 537 -16.27 6.40 9.89
C GLN A 537 -15.00 6.37 9.04
N THR A 538 -14.14 5.36 9.23
CA THR A 538 -12.81 5.27 8.59
C THR A 538 -12.77 4.48 7.30
N GLY A 539 -13.88 3.84 6.88
CA GLY A 539 -13.91 3.01 5.66
C GLY A 539 -12.96 1.80 5.69
N THR A 540 -12.42 1.48 6.87
CA THR A 540 -11.62 0.30 7.17
C THR A 540 -12.47 -0.70 7.96
N LEU A 541 -12.13 -1.99 7.90
CA LEU A 541 -12.86 -3.05 8.62
C LEU A 541 -11.90 -3.84 9.51
N GLY A 542 -12.41 -4.53 10.53
CA GLY A 542 -11.62 -5.47 11.36
C GLY A 542 -10.65 -4.84 12.35
N PHE A 543 -10.47 -3.52 12.37
CA PHE A 543 -9.62 -2.80 13.32
C PHE A 543 -10.48 -2.06 14.36
N GLU A 544 -10.66 -2.69 15.51
CA GLU A 544 -11.35 -2.08 16.66
C GLU A 544 -10.44 -1.09 17.40
N ASN A 545 -11.01 -0.33 18.35
CA ASN A 545 -10.23 0.64 19.12
C ASN A 545 -9.17 -0.09 19.99
N LEU A 546 -7.88 0.09 19.63
CA LEU A 546 -6.73 -0.50 20.31
C LEU A 546 -6.64 -0.15 21.81
N ASP A 547 -7.20 0.99 22.19
CA ASP A 547 -7.18 1.54 23.54
C ASP A 547 -8.61 1.61 24.13
N ALA A 548 -9.49 0.66 23.79
CA ALA A 548 -10.92 0.63 24.14
C ALA A 548 -11.27 0.84 25.64
N TYR A 549 -10.29 0.87 26.55
CA TYR A 549 -10.45 1.14 27.98
C TYR A 549 -9.33 2.02 28.58
N ASP A 550 -8.46 2.59 27.76
CA ASP A 550 -7.37 3.48 28.19
C ASP A 550 -7.52 4.88 27.58
N ASP A 551 -8.04 5.81 28.38
CA ASP A 551 -8.17 7.21 27.99
C ASP A 551 -6.82 7.90 27.71
N ARG A 552 -5.70 7.25 28.01
CA ARG A 552 -4.33 7.75 27.79
C ARG A 552 -3.71 7.28 26.48
N PHE A 553 -4.37 6.38 25.75
CA PHE A 553 -3.90 5.83 24.47
C PHE A 553 -2.47 5.27 24.54
N ALA A 554 -2.14 4.55 25.62
CA ALA A 554 -0.78 4.06 25.85
C ALA A 554 -0.35 3.02 24.79
N ASN A 555 -1.28 2.23 24.25
CA ASN A 555 -0.97 1.24 23.22
C ASN A 555 -0.71 1.93 21.89
N ALA A 556 -1.57 2.85 21.46
CA ALA A 556 -1.33 3.64 20.25
C ALA A 556 0.02 4.38 20.31
N LYS A 557 0.32 5.04 21.44
CA LYS A 557 1.61 5.72 21.63
C LYS A 557 2.80 4.75 21.53
N SER A 558 2.66 3.53 22.04
CA SER A 558 3.70 2.51 21.99
C SER A 558 3.96 2.04 20.56
N VAL A 559 2.90 1.79 19.79
CA VAL A 559 3.00 1.43 18.36
C VAL A 559 3.71 2.54 17.57
N ILE A 560 3.31 3.80 17.78
CA ILE A 560 3.90 4.94 17.07
C ILE A 560 5.37 5.11 17.44
N ALA A 561 5.74 4.98 18.73
CA ALA A 561 7.13 5.08 19.15
C ALA A 561 8.02 4.00 18.50
N ILE A 562 7.48 2.80 18.28
CA ILE A 562 8.18 1.71 17.58
C ILE A 562 8.36 2.04 16.10
N ILE A 563 7.33 2.55 15.42
CA ILE A 563 7.44 3.02 14.03
C ILE A 563 8.45 4.17 13.94
N ASP A 564 8.45 5.08 14.91
CA ASP A 564 9.36 6.21 14.98
C ASP A 564 10.82 5.80 15.16
N SER A 565 11.11 4.56 15.55
CA SER A 565 12.49 4.10 15.70
C SER A 565 13.26 4.03 14.36
N ASP A 566 12.56 3.94 13.21
CA ASP A 566 13.15 4.12 11.89
C ASP A 566 12.88 5.54 11.36
N PRO A 567 13.90 6.35 11.02
CA PRO A 567 13.71 7.72 10.57
C PRO A 567 12.85 7.89 9.29
N HIS A 568 12.83 6.88 8.40
CA HIS A 568 12.02 6.94 7.17
C HIS A 568 10.56 6.61 7.45
N ALA A 569 10.30 5.56 8.23
CA ALA A 569 8.98 5.20 8.72
C ALA A 569 8.38 6.35 9.55
N ALA A 570 9.16 6.94 10.46
CA ALA A 570 8.77 8.10 11.26
C ALA A 570 8.31 9.28 10.39
N ALA A 571 9.09 9.63 9.36
CA ALA A 571 8.77 10.76 8.49
C ALA A 571 7.46 10.52 7.73
N SER A 572 7.32 9.35 7.10
CA SER A 572 6.15 8.97 6.31
C SER A 572 4.89 8.82 7.16
N PHE A 573 4.99 8.10 8.28
CA PHE A 573 3.85 7.82 9.16
C PHE A 573 3.36 9.10 9.85
N ASN A 574 4.27 9.91 10.41
CA ASN A 574 3.89 11.17 11.05
C ASN A 574 3.36 12.20 10.05
N ALA A 575 3.79 12.16 8.79
CA ALA A 575 3.19 12.99 7.74
C ALA A 575 1.73 12.58 7.49
N ASN A 576 1.45 11.28 7.43
CA ASN A 576 0.07 10.78 7.34
C ASN A 576 -0.76 11.17 8.57
N MET A 577 -0.18 11.08 9.78
CA MET A 577 -0.85 11.55 11.01
C MET A 577 -1.17 13.05 10.95
N LEU A 578 -0.23 13.90 10.54
CA LEU A 578 -0.49 15.34 10.41
C LEU A 578 -1.56 15.64 9.36
N GLY A 579 -1.54 14.96 8.21
CA GLY A 579 -2.58 15.09 7.19
C GLY A 579 -3.95 14.61 7.69
N ALA A 580 -4.00 13.51 8.44
CA ALA A 580 -5.21 13.01 9.11
C ALA A 580 -5.77 14.03 10.12
N ALA A 581 -4.90 14.65 10.93
CA ALA A 581 -5.32 15.72 11.83
C ALA A 581 -5.92 16.92 11.07
N GLY A 582 -5.32 17.30 9.93
CA GLY A 582 -5.85 18.35 9.05
C GLY A 582 -7.21 18.00 8.44
N GLN A 583 -7.41 16.76 7.99
CA GLN A 583 -8.71 16.29 7.50
C GLN A 583 -9.79 16.36 8.58
N LEU A 584 -9.51 15.86 9.78
CA LEU A 584 -10.43 15.89 10.92
C LEU A 584 -10.79 17.34 11.31
N GLN A 585 -9.83 18.26 11.29
CA GLN A 585 -10.06 19.69 11.52
C GLN A 585 -10.95 20.30 10.43
N GLY A 586 -10.69 19.98 9.15
CA GLY A 586 -11.54 20.40 8.04
C GLY A 586 -12.99 19.94 8.21
N THR A 587 -13.20 18.65 8.53
CA THR A 587 -14.52 18.08 8.80
C THR A 587 -15.21 18.76 9.99
N PHE A 588 -14.47 19.06 11.06
CA PHE A 588 -15.02 19.83 12.19
C PHE A 588 -15.53 21.20 11.76
N VAL A 589 -14.75 21.94 10.97
CA VAL A 589 -15.13 23.29 10.48
C VAL A 589 -16.37 23.20 9.59
N GLU A 590 -16.37 22.28 8.62
CA GLU A 590 -17.50 22.10 7.69
C GLU A 590 -18.81 21.75 8.41
N THR A 591 -18.75 20.79 9.34
CA THR A 591 -19.91 20.37 10.13
C THR A 591 -20.38 21.44 11.12
N SER A 592 -19.47 22.30 11.60
CA SER A 592 -19.82 23.43 12.46
C SER A 592 -20.46 24.60 11.67
N MET A 593 -20.06 24.78 10.42
CA MET A 593 -20.55 25.86 9.53
C MET A 593 -21.92 25.57 8.89
N SER A 594 -22.25 24.29 8.67
CA SER A 594 -23.53 23.89 8.06
C SER A 594 -24.74 24.14 8.97
N GLY A 595 -24.52 24.43 10.26
CA GLY A 595 -25.58 24.65 11.26
C GLY A 595 -26.20 23.36 11.81
N ASP A 596 -25.77 22.19 11.30
CA ASP A 596 -26.07 20.86 11.84
C ASP A 596 -25.04 20.52 12.92
N ILE A 597 -25.02 21.28 14.02
CA ILE A 597 -24.26 20.90 15.22
C ILE A 597 -25.02 19.76 15.91
N ALA A 598 -24.97 18.57 15.31
CA ALA A 598 -25.23 17.35 16.06
C ALA A 598 -24.13 17.20 17.14
N ALA A 599 -24.41 16.48 18.22
CA ALA A 599 -23.45 16.21 19.31
C ALA A 599 -22.11 15.56 18.85
N GLY A 600 -22.00 15.19 17.56
CA GLY A 600 -20.83 14.62 16.87
C GLY A 600 -19.78 15.62 16.38
N SER A 601 -20.13 16.87 16.08
CA SER A 601 -19.22 17.77 15.35
C SER A 601 -17.94 18.11 16.15
N SER A 602 -18.06 18.38 17.45
CA SER A 602 -16.91 18.64 18.34
C SER A 602 -15.94 17.45 18.52
N GLN A 603 -16.37 16.24 18.16
CA GLN A 603 -15.59 15.01 18.35
C GLN A 603 -14.42 14.94 17.37
N TYR A 604 -14.58 15.46 16.15
CA TYR A 604 -13.50 15.52 15.16
C TYR A 604 -12.33 16.42 15.60
N ALA A 605 -12.62 17.53 16.30
CA ALA A 605 -11.58 18.37 16.90
C ALA A 605 -10.81 17.62 18.02
N ILE A 606 -11.51 16.79 18.80
CA ILE A 606 -10.89 15.94 19.82
C ILE A 606 -9.99 14.89 19.18
N TYR A 607 -10.46 14.21 18.12
CA TYR A 607 -9.65 13.24 17.39
C TYR A 607 -8.40 13.88 16.78
N ALA A 608 -8.51 15.06 16.16
CA ALA A 608 -7.36 15.80 15.66
C ALA A 608 -6.36 16.16 16.77
N GLY A 609 -6.87 16.54 17.95
CA GLY A 609 -6.05 16.78 19.14
C GLY A 609 -5.29 15.53 19.59
N ARG A 610 -5.96 14.37 19.60
CA ARG A 610 -5.36 13.07 19.95
C ARG A 610 -4.26 12.65 18.99
N VAL A 611 -4.48 12.78 17.67
CA VAL A 611 -3.48 12.46 16.65
C VAL A 611 -2.17 13.22 16.94
N GLN A 612 -2.26 14.53 17.17
CA GLN A 612 -1.07 15.34 17.42
C GLN A 612 -0.42 15.04 18.78
N ALA A 613 -1.20 14.80 19.83
CA ALA A 613 -0.68 14.44 21.15
C ALA A 613 0.05 13.08 21.13
N LEU A 614 -0.46 12.11 20.38
CA LEU A 614 0.16 10.81 20.19
C LEU A 614 1.48 10.90 19.44
N MET A 615 1.50 11.66 18.34
CA MET A 615 2.72 11.92 17.56
C MET A 615 3.82 12.55 18.42
N ASP A 616 3.50 13.63 19.15
CA ASP A 616 4.47 14.31 20.01
C ASP A 616 4.96 13.41 21.16
N GLY A 617 4.03 12.70 21.82
CA GLY A 617 4.36 11.80 22.91
C GLY A 617 5.18 10.57 22.50
N ALA A 618 5.00 10.09 21.26
CA ALA A 618 5.75 8.97 20.70
C ALA A 618 7.19 9.37 20.30
N LEU A 619 7.36 10.53 19.66
CA LEU A 619 8.67 11.09 19.33
C LEU A 619 9.53 11.34 20.57
N GLU A 620 8.92 11.87 21.64
CA GLU A 620 9.61 12.04 22.92
C GLU A 620 10.02 10.71 23.54
N GLU A 621 9.15 9.70 23.43
CA GLU A 621 9.39 8.37 23.98
C GLU A 621 10.49 7.62 23.24
N GLU A 622 10.50 7.62 21.90
CA GLU A 622 11.60 7.07 21.10
C GLU A 622 12.92 7.78 21.43
N ALA A 623 12.92 9.11 21.43
CA ALA A 623 14.13 9.88 21.61
C ALA A 623 14.72 9.70 23.02
N PHE A 624 13.85 9.55 24.03
CA PHE A 624 14.27 9.23 25.40
C PHE A 624 14.90 7.84 25.50
N ASN A 625 14.27 6.82 24.88
CA ASN A 625 14.82 5.46 24.86
C ASN A 625 16.20 5.42 24.19
N ARG A 626 16.37 6.09 23.05
CA ARG A 626 17.62 6.08 22.30
C ARG A 626 18.75 6.89 22.94
N THR A 627 18.47 8.06 23.49
CA THR A 627 19.52 9.00 23.95
C THR A 627 19.79 8.93 25.45
N GLY A 628 18.82 8.51 26.25
CA GLY A 628 18.87 8.60 27.73
C GLY A 628 19.06 10.02 28.29
N HIS A 629 19.09 11.06 27.44
CA HIS A 629 19.44 12.44 27.80
C HIS A 629 18.49 13.44 27.10
N ALA A 630 17.64 14.11 27.89
CA ALA A 630 16.58 14.99 27.39
C ALA A 630 17.04 16.11 26.41
N ALA A 631 18.26 16.64 26.58
CA ALA A 631 18.77 17.72 25.72
C ALA A 631 19.18 17.25 24.31
N ALA A 632 19.67 16.02 24.16
CA ALA A 632 20.01 15.45 22.85
C ALA A 632 18.75 15.02 22.08
N ALA A 633 17.76 14.49 22.81
CA ALA A 633 16.44 14.18 22.27
C ALA A 633 15.77 15.41 21.61
N GLN A 634 15.88 16.58 22.22
CA GLN A 634 15.17 17.78 21.75
C GLN A 634 15.69 18.33 20.40
N GLN A 635 17.00 18.26 20.13
CA GLN A 635 17.56 18.64 18.82
C GLN A 635 17.15 17.65 17.72
N ASP A 636 17.09 16.37 18.05
CA ASP A 636 16.69 15.31 17.12
C ASP A 636 15.22 15.43 16.73
N ILE A 637 14.34 15.66 17.71
CA ILE A 637 12.89 15.90 17.49
C ILE A 637 12.66 17.07 16.53
N ILE A 638 13.38 18.17 16.67
CA ILE A 638 13.28 19.33 15.76
C ILE A 638 13.67 18.93 14.32
N SER A 639 14.76 18.18 14.15
CA SER A 639 15.19 17.72 12.83
C SER A 639 14.19 16.75 12.19
N ARG A 640 13.58 15.85 12.99
CA ARG A 640 12.58 14.90 12.49
C ARG A 640 11.31 15.61 12.04
N ARG A 641 10.81 16.55 12.84
CA ARG A 641 9.66 17.42 12.48
C ARG A 641 9.89 18.12 11.15
N GLY A 642 11.09 18.65 10.91
CA GLY A 642 11.45 19.25 9.62
C GLY A 642 11.25 18.33 8.42
N LYS A 643 11.68 17.07 8.52
CA LYS A 643 11.48 16.05 7.48
C LYS A 643 10.01 15.68 7.29
N THR A 644 9.26 15.52 8.39
CA THR A 644 7.82 15.24 8.36
C THR A 644 7.05 16.30 7.56
N TYR A 645 7.40 17.58 7.69
CA TYR A 645 6.77 18.65 6.91
C TYR A 645 7.09 18.59 5.41
N ASP A 646 8.33 18.26 5.07
CA ASP A 646 8.72 18.14 3.67
C ASP A 646 7.98 16.95 3.01
N GLU A 647 7.82 15.83 3.71
CA GLU A 647 7.01 14.67 3.27
C GLU A 647 5.50 14.99 3.18
N LEU A 648 4.96 15.72 4.14
CA LEU A 648 3.55 16.15 4.14
C LEU A 648 3.22 16.99 2.89
N GLY A 649 4.13 17.87 2.49
CA GLY A 649 3.97 18.67 1.26
C GLY A 649 3.83 17.80 0.01
N TRP A 650 4.62 16.72 -0.09
CA TRP A 650 4.51 15.76 -1.18
C TRP A 650 3.17 14.99 -1.13
N LEU A 651 2.79 14.48 0.05
CA LEU A 651 1.60 13.67 0.23
C LEU A 651 0.30 14.43 -0.12
N ILE A 652 0.19 15.70 0.29
CA ILE A 652 -0.96 16.56 -0.02
C ILE A 652 -1.04 16.89 -1.52
N SER A 653 0.11 17.05 -2.19
CA SER A 653 0.13 17.26 -3.65
C SER A 653 -0.43 16.06 -4.43
N GLY A 654 -0.44 14.87 -3.83
CA GLY A 654 -1.01 13.64 -4.37
C GLY A 654 -2.54 13.54 -4.33
N GLY A 655 -3.24 14.42 -3.58
CA GLY A 655 -4.70 14.49 -3.56
C GLY A 655 -5.43 13.29 -2.96
N ALA A 656 -4.73 12.37 -2.32
CA ALA A 656 -5.31 11.23 -1.61
C ALA A 656 -5.81 11.60 -0.21
N ALA A 657 -6.80 10.89 0.30
CA ALA A 657 -7.26 11.01 1.68
C ALA A 657 -6.33 10.22 2.61
N MET A 658 -5.94 10.79 3.77
CA MET A 658 -5.06 10.11 4.74
C MET A 658 -5.85 9.19 5.67
N ILE A 659 -7.04 9.62 6.09
CA ILE A 659 -8.03 8.76 6.71
C ILE A 659 -8.96 8.28 5.60
N PRO A 660 -9.05 6.96 5.33
CA PRO A 660 -10.00 6.46 4.35
C PRO A 660 -11.45 6.80 4.76
N GLY A 661 -12.36 6.88 3.79
CA GLY A 661 -13.74 7.33 4.02
C GLY A 661 -13.92 8.85 4.19
N PHE A 662 -12.85 9.61 4.47
CA PHE A 662 -12.87 11.07 4.50
C PHE A 662 -12.47 11.67 3.14
N GLY A 663 -12.98 12.87 2.85
CA GLY A 663 -12.53 13.65 1.69
C GLY A 663 -11.07 14.09 1.85
N PRO A 664 -10.35 14.43 0.76
CA PRO A 664 -8.98 14.94 0.86
C PRO A 664 -8.91 16.18 1.77
N PRO A 665 -7.74 16.50 2.36
CA PRO A 665 -7.59 17.68 3.20
C PRO A 665 -8.12 18.93 2.48
N THR A 666 -9.10 19.63 3.05
CA THR A 666 -9.71 20.79 2.42
C THR A 666 -8.77 22.01 2.44
N SER A 667 -9.09 23.05 1.68
CA SER A 667 -8.24 24.26 1.53
C SER A 667 -7.87 24.95 2.85
N VAL A 668 -8.66 24.75 3.91
CA VAL A 668 -8.38 25.25 5.27
C VAL A 668 -7.22 24.49 5.94
N ALA A 669 -7.02 23.20 5.62
CA ALA A 669 -5.83 22.45 6.05
C ALA A 669 -4.59 22.82 5.19
N VAL A 670 -4.80 23.13 3.91
CA VAL A 670 -3.73 23.59 3.00
C VAL A 670 -3.17 24.95 3.41
N SER A 671 -3.98 25.85 3.98
CA SER A 671 -3.50 27.15 4.50
C SER A 671 -2.67 27.02 5.79
N MET A 672 -2.79 25.91 6.54
CA MET A 672 -1.92 25.61 7.70
C MET A 672 -0.48 25.26 7.32
N LEU A 673 -0.21 24.97 6.04
CA LEU A 673 1.13 24.66 5.50
C LEU A 673 1.94 25.91 5.15
N GLY A 674 1.42 27.10 5.46
CA GLY A 674 2.16 28.36 5.28
C GLY A 674 3.47 28.37 6.07
N VAL A 675 4.46 29.09 5.55
CA VAL A 675 5.82 29.27 6.09
C VAL A 675 5.84 29.56 7.61
N GLU A 676 4.78 30.16 8.15
CA GLU A 676 4.61 30.52 9.56
C GLU A 676 4.49 29.31 10.52
N LEU A 677 4.00 28.13 10.08
CA LEU A 677 3.92 26.94 10.94
C LEU A 677 5.24 26.15 10.99
N LYS A 678 5.99 26.11 9.87
CA LYS A 678 7.34 25.52 9.82
C LYS A 678 8.25 26.19 10.85
N ASP A 679 8.19 27.51 10.99
CA ASP A 679 8.96 28.27 11.99
C ASP A 679 8.46 28.07 13.43
N HIS A 680 7.17 27.81 13.65
CA HIS A 680 6.59 27.59 14.98
C HIS A 680 6.84 26.17 15.51
N VAL A 681 6.84 25.15 14.65
CA VAL A 681 7.07 23.74 15.02
C VAL A 681 8.56 23.37 15.07
N LEU A 682 9.41 24.05 14.29
CA LEU A 682 10.88 23.98 14.42
C LEU A 682 11.39 24.70 15.68
N GLY A 683 10.55 25.53 16.32
CA GLY A 683 10.77 26.14 17.63
C GLY A 683 11.65 27.39 17.63
N SER A 684 11.06 28.54 17.96
CA SER A 684 11.72 29.41 18.94
C SER A 684 11.44 28.83 20.34
N PRO A 685 12.42 28.82 21.26
CA PRO A 685 12.26 28.17 22.56
C PRO A 685 11.23 28.93 23.39
N VAL A 686 9.99 28.44 23.39
CA VAL A 686 9.03 28.74 24.46
C VAL A 686 9.12 27.55 25.40
N GLU A 687 9.54 27.80 26.64
CA GLU A 687 9.45 26.81 27.73
C GLU A 687 7.97 26.49 27.95
N VAL A 688 7.49 25.43 27.30
CA VAL A 688 6.25 24.79 27.73
C VAL A 688 6.64 23.88 28.90
N PRO A 689 6.14 24.12 30.13
CA PRO A 689 6.44 23.25 31.26
C PRO A 689 6.04 21.81 30.93
N PRO A 690 6.77 20.80 31.45
CA PRO A 690 6.51 19.40 31.12
C PRO A 690 5.07 19.05 31.49
N ALA A 691 4.22 18.92 30.47
CA ALA A 691 2.88 18.42 30.64
C ALA A 691 3.02 16.94 31.02
N GLN A 692 3.04 16.65 32.32
CA GLN A 692 2.63 15.34 32.78
C GLN A 692 1.18 15.16 32.32
N LEU A 693 1.00 14.44 31.21
CA LEU A 693 -0.29 14.11 30.60
C LEU A 693 -1.10 13.23 31.57
N ASN A 694 -1.75 13.88 32.54
CA ASN A 694 -2.79 13.28 33.36
C ASN A 694 -4.13 13.49 32.64
N PHE A 695 -4.56 12.50 31.86
CA PHE A 695 -5.88 12.45 31.22
C PHE A 695 -7.06 12.35 32.23
N THR A 696 -6.79 12.41 33.53
CA THR A 696 -7.81 12.42 34.58
C THR A 696 -8.48 13.79 34.77
N ASP A 697 -7.92 14.87 34.22
CA ASP A 697 -8.47 16.22 34.38
C ASP A 697 -8.96 16.77 33.04
N GLN A 698 -10.21 16.44 32.70
CA GLN A 698 -10.88 16.80 31.45
C GLN A 698 -11.07 18.32 31.21
N SER A 699 -10.48 19.22 32.01
CA SER A 699 -10.99 20.61 32.09
C SER A 699 -10.01 21.77 31.85
N SER A 700 -8.70 21.56 31.72
CA SER A 700 -7.76 22.71 31.56
C SER A 700 -6.77 22.58 30.41
N ALA A 701 -5.84 21.63 30.43
CA ALA A 701 -4.78 21.55 29.41
C ALA A 701 -5.27 21.16 28.00
N SER A 702 -6.23 20.24 27.92
CA SER A 702 -6.92 19.87 26.67
C SER A 702 -7.82 20.99 26.15
N THR A 703 -8.26 21.91 27.02
CA THR A 703 -9.18 23.00 26.68
C THR A 703 -8.40 24.17 26.08
N THR A 704 -7.25 24.55 26.67
CA THR A 704 -6.37 25.59 26.11
C THR A 704 -5.82 25.22 24.72
N LEU A 705 -5.48 23.95 24.49
CA LEU A 705 -5.01 23.49 23.18
C LEU A 705 -6.14 23.44 22.13
N LEU A 706 -7.35 23.06 22.54
CA LEU A 706 -8.55 23.12 21.70
C LEU A 706 -8.94 24.57 21.36
N ASP A 707 -8.87 25.47 22.34
CA ASP A 707 -9.21 26.88 22.18
C ASP A 707 -8.19 27.61 21.29
N TYR A 708 -6.90 27.35 21.48
CA TYR A 708 -5.83 27.87 20.62
C TYR A 708 -5.97 27.40 19.16
N ARG A 709 -6.37 26.14 18.96
CA ARG A 709 -6.51 25.55 17.62
C ARG A 709 -7.83 25.93 16.94
N LEU A 710 -8.90 26.14 17.72
CA LEU A 710 -10.13 26.76 17.23
C LEU A 710 -9.84 28.18 16.75
N VAL A 711 -9.04 28.94 17.50
CA VAL A 711 -8.57 30.28 17.12
C VAL A 711 -7.72 30.23 15.84
N GLN A 712 -6.79 29.28 15.71
CA GLN A 712 -6.00 29.11 14.48
C GLN A 712 -6.85 28.70 13.27
N ALA A 713 -7.80 27.78 13.44
CA ALA A 713 -8.70 27.34 12.38
C ALA A 713 -9.60 28.48 11.89
N LEU A 714 -10.04 29.36 12.80
CA LEU A 714 -10.81 30.56 12.49
C LEU A 714 -9.95 31.68 11.88
N ASP A 715 -8.74 31.94 12.40
CA ASP A 715 -7.81 32.93 11.83
C ASP A 715 -7.44 32.57 10.37
N ASN A 716 -7.22 31.29 10.10
CA ASN A 716 -6.87 30.79 8.76
C ASN A 716 -8.04 30.76 7.76
N ALA A 717 -9.28 30.61 8.23
CA ALA A 717 -10.47 30.64 7.38
C ALA A 717 -10.88 32.05 6.96
N TYR A 718 -10.50 33.08 7.72
CA TYR A 718 -10.98 34.46 7.54
C TYR A 718 -9.88 35.52 7.36
N GLY A 719 -8.61 35.21 7.64
CA GLY A 719 -7.46 36.10 7.47
C GLY A 719 -7.28 37.13 8.60
N ARG A 720 -6.01 37.34 9.02
CA ARG A 720 -5.61 38.20 10.16
C ARG A 720 -6.30 39.57 10.27
N LYS A 721 -6.59 40.24 9.16
CA LYS A 721 -7.15 41.61 9.16
C LYS A 721 -8.61 41.68 9.63
N ASP A 722 -9.35 40.59 9.49
CA ASP A 722 -10.73 40.50 9.95
C ASP A 722 -10.78 40.00 11.41
N PHE A 723 -9.79 39.19 11.82
CA PHE A 723 -9.60 38.76 13.21
C PHE A 723 -9.09 39.89 14.14
N GLU A 724 -8.17 40.74 13.66
CA GLU A 724 -7.70 41.94 14.40
C GLU A 724 -8.83 42.96 14.63
N GLN A 725 -9.82 43.02 13.73
CA GLN A 725 -11.02 43.85 13.90
C GLN A 725 -12.05 43.23 14.87
N LEU A 726 -12.07 41.90 15.01
CA LEU A 726 -12.93 41.17 15.95
C LEU A 726 -12.42 41.23 17.40
N ASN A 727 -11.10 41.37 17.63
CA ASN A 727 -10.50 41.34 18.97
C ASN A 727 -9.92 42.67 19.49
N GLY A 728 -10.08 43.79 18.79
CA GLY A 728 -9.70 45.11 19.31
C GLY A 728 -8.20 45.31 19.63
N PHE A 729 -7.31 44.43 19.17
CA PHE A 729 -5.86 44.60 19.33
C PHE A 729 -5.29 45.35 18.12
N ARG A 730 -5.00 46.65 18.30
CA ARG A 730 -4.02 47.35 17.45
C ARG A 730 -2.70 47.45 18.18
N VAL A 731 -1.66 46.81 17.64
CA VAL A 731 -0.27 47.11 17.98
C VAL A 731 0.10 48.41 17.26
N ASN A 732 -0.12 49.56 17.90
CA ASN A 732 0.61 50.80 17.62
C ASN A 732 0.43 51.83 18.76
N GLY A 733 1.34 51.78 19.74
CA GLY A 733 2.10 52.97 20.14
C GLY A 733 1.52 54.06 21.07
N ASP A 734 0.29 53.99 21.59
CA ASP A 734 -0.16 54.97 22.61
C ASP A 734 -1.06 54.34 23.69
N PRO A 735 -0.69 54.34 24.99
CA PRO A 735 -1.47 53.70 26.06
C PRO A 735 -2.70 54.50 26.54
N SER A 736 -3.04 55.63 25.91
CA SER A 736 -3.99 56.60 26.49
C SER A 736 -5.36 56.74 25.82
N GLU A 737 -5.66 55.99 24.75
CA GLU A 737 -7.01 55.95 24.18
C GLU A 737 -7.82 54.76 24.72
N SER A 738 -8.89 55.06 25.45
CA SER A 738 -9.86 54.06 25.90
C SER A 738 -10.60 53.45 24.70
N LEU A 739 -10.43 52.14 24.49
CA LEU A 739 -11.14 51.33 23.51
C LEU A 739 -12.66 51.39 23.77
N GLY A 740 -13.42 51.84 22.75
CA GLY A 740 -14.86 51.64 22.69
C GLY A 740 -15.20 50.28 22.07
N PRO A 741 -16.37 49.70 22.39
CA PRO A 741 -16.81 48.43 21.80
C PRO A 741 -16.97 48.56 20.27
N VAL A 742 -16.48 47.55 19.54
CA VAL A 742 -16.70 47.43 18.09
C VAL A 742 -18.15 47.08 17.83
N ASP A 743 -18.82 47.86 16.99
CA ASP A 743 -20.23 47.69 16.64
C ASP A 743 -20.39 46.67 15.50
N LEU A 744 -20.66 45.42 15.87
CA LEU A 744 -20.83 44.27 14.97
C LEU A 744 -21.98 44.42 13.96
N GLU A 745 -22.86 45.42 14.12
CA GLU A 745 -23.90 45.78 13.13
C GLU A 745 -23.30 46.27 11.80
N THR A 746 -22.11 46.89 11.82
CA THR A 746 -21.52 47.48 10.60
C THR A 746 -20.83 46.46 9.68
N LEU A 747 -20.60 45.23 10.14
CA LEU A 747 -19.89 44.18 9.39
C LEU A 747 -20.79 43.06 8.86
N GLY A 748 -22.08 43.03 9.22
CA GLY A 748 -23.04 42.06 8.67
C GLY A 748 -22.85 40.59 9.08
N LEU A 749 -22.01 40.31 10.09
CA LEU A 749 -21.62 38.95 10.52
C LEU A 749 -22.39 38.40 11.73
N ASN A 750 -23.34 39.17 12.29
CA ASN A 750 -24.00 38.93 13.58
C ASN A 750 -24.86 37.65 13.71
N GLY A 751 -25.25 36.99 12.62
CA GLY A 751 -26.32 35.99 12.70
C GLY A 751 -25.88 34.57 13.08
N LYS A 752 -24.74 34.11 12.56
CA LYS A 752 -24.34 32.69 12.62
C LYS A 752 -23.15 32.42 13.52
N PHE A 753 -22.21 33.35 13.59
CA PHE A 753 -21.00 33.19 14.42
C PHE A 753 -21.33 33.29 15.91
N ASP A 754 -22.16 34.26 16.29
CA ASP A 754 -22.58 34.50 17.67
C ASP A 754 -23.47 33.36 18.20
N SER A 755 -24.36 32.78 17.38
CA SER A 755 -25.15 31.61 17.79
C SER A 755 -24.29 30.37 17.98
N THR A 756 -23.34 30.11 17.08
CA THR A 756 -22.47 28.93 17.12
C THR A 756 -21.51 28.96 18.31
N LEU A 757 -20.90 30.11 18.60
CA LEU A 757 -20.03 30.28 19.76
C LEU A 757 -20.84 30.19 21.06
N GLN A 758 -22.04 30.77 21.09
CA GLN A 758 -22.88 30.77 22.28
C GLN A 758 -23.53 29.41 22.55
N ASP A 759 -23.89 28.64 21.53
CA ASP A 759 -24.39 27.26 21.65
C ASP A 759 -23.28 26.31 22.11
N TYR A 760 -22.04 26.48 21.61
CA TYR A 760 -20.86 25.73 22.06
C TYR A 760 -20.53 25.98 23.54
N LEU A 761 -20.54 27.25 23.96
CA LEU A 761 -20.25 27.64 25.35
C LEU A 761 -21.37 27.20 26.31
N THR A 762 -22.64 27.28 25.87
CA THR A 762 -23.81 26.82 26.64
C THR A 762 -23.81 25.29 26.79
N PHE A 763 -23.44 24.54 25.75
CA PHE A 763 -23.33 23.08 25.78
C PHE A 763 -22.23 22.58 26.74
N ARG A 764 -21.12 23.32 26.84
CA ARG A 764 -19.99 22.99 27.74
C ARG A 764 -20.15 23.55 29.16
N GLY A 765 -21.25 24.25 29.46
CA GLY A 765 -21.52 24.83 30.77
C GLY A 765 -20.67 26.06 31.13
N PHE A 766 -20.03 26.69 30.13
CA PHE A 766 -19.20 27.87 30.33
C PHE A 766 -19.98 29.16 30.08
N ASN A 767 -19.70 30.18 30.90
CA ASN A 767 -20.14 31.55 30.63
C ASN A 767 -19.14 32.20 29.65
N ARG A 768 -19.65 32.81 28.57
CA ARG A 768 -18.90 33.59 27.59
C ARG A 768 -17.89 34.56 28.21
N ASP A 769 -18.30 35.25 29.26
CA ASP A 769 -17.45 36.25 29.91
C ASP A 769 -16.28 35.58 30.65
N THR A 770 -16.47 34.37 31.19
CA THR A 770 -15.42 33.59 31.85
C THR A 770 -14.45 32.99 30.83
N PHE A 771 -14.95 32.51 29.68
CA PHE A 771 -14.13 32.03 28.58
C PHE A 771 -13.22 33.13 28.01
N MET A 772 -13.78 34.31 27.73
CA MET A 772 -13.00 35.46 27.24
C MET A 772 -12.02 36.00 28.28
N THR A 773 -12.31 35.83 29.58
CA THR A 773 -11.39 36.20 30.67
C THR A 773 -10.24 35.20 30.80
N ASN A 774 -10.50 33.89 30.73
CA ASN A 774 -9.45 32.86 30.76
C ASN A 774 -8.54 32.92 29.53
N MET A 775 -9.10 33.28 28.37
CA MET A 775 -8.31 33.49 27.14
C MET A 775 -7.40 34.73 27.25
N ARG A 776 -7.87 35.78 27.95
CA ARG A 776 -7.08 36.97 28.26
C ARG A 776 -5.96 36.66 29.26
N ASP A 777 -6.26 35.95 30.34
CA ASP A 777 -5.30 35.60 31.38
C ASP A 777 -4.23 34.62 30.86
N GLY A 778 -4.60 33.68 29.97
CA GLY A 778 -3.67 32.75 29.32
C GLY A 778 -2.79 33.37 28.23
N LEU A 779 -3.12 34.57 27.73
CA LEU A 779 -2.28 35.33 26.79
C LEU A 779 -1.34 36.30 27.53
N ASP A 780 -1.73 36.80 28.70
CA ASP A 780 -0.90 37.67 29.55
C ASP A 780 0.24 36.88 30.26
N ASP A 781 0.09 35.58 30.50
CA ASP A 781 1.14 34.69 31.04
C ASP A 781 2.22 34.28 29.99
N VAL A 782 2.06 34.70 28.73
CA VAL A 782 2.96 34.39 27.59
C VAL A 782 3.67 35.66 27.06
N GLY A 783 3.65 36.74 27.84
CA GLY A 783 4.34 38.01 27.56
C GLY A 783 5.85 37.98 27.82
#